data_AF-A0A351V7U3-F1
#
_entry.id   AF-A0A351V7U3-F1
#
_cell.length_a   1.000
_cell.length_b   1.000
_cell.length_c   1.000
_cell.angle_alpha   90.00
_cell.angle_beta   90.00
_cell.angle_gamma   90.00
#
_symmetry.space_group_name_H-M   'P 1'
#
loop_
_entity.id
_entity.type
_entity.pdbx_description
1 polymer ?
#
loop_
_entity_poly.entity_id
_entity_poly.type
_entity_poly.pdbx_seq_one_letter_code
_entity_poly.pdbx_strand_id
1 'polypeptide(L)'
;MEDFRWLHFSDLHLEPEKGSFDSGRARQELIRTLEEEYFGPRENLYVFITGDIVNKGKYAKEQIEWLGKFKKALGVPEERIFWAAGNHDLKRVKQYERIIRELREKAKENPQGILDNLRNDSCVETEDGRTSFEYLTVNRMAVYNEYYKKFFGRELTEEDTKSIHQFYGLPELNLIVLNTALTSIDNSDERNLFLCSKELQDVLEKIEQDGKTDKPALAIGHHGLDFLESHEQRKTEHSFDTSGVDLYLCGHSHHLQMRPFSDSRRQIQEITCGGGIPEDDSEFIFIYGTFYGKEKGVRIVPYKYESSEEWAVNFSACRGIRKNELYEFPRLGKSEEKRETAAAPAKEVPYIELSKTGWQLPQEWEPDIDAAVPVNDRYALSLKPILVGNRDSYTVFLATSEAEGIGYALQREEQKYKDMYGEKWEIRNWMEAKDDICPWEQEENGKFGLVINVKAEKIISGRLGAVIQSWRKKYSQLAVIVNIWSESPYYSARYAQLVFRNLSDSIKARVFLAADLDKDKVLSAEELENIYGKVKEFNSAQISREDEIRELQEWRGDYPEQWSGLLKIHAQKRKGMAWIYGYLAAGQVDAHAAKWLEATDADKFLREGTLNPYVAYLPEKVIDNLIWQIYLHNRKYHSEKWEQVLELLMELGSQSVRWLVSAYGKNVEETEAERLSCTELMRWGKIADEDTCHKILDILQGDRLRMWCFAMACPHAADRVMEMVCSPDWRDEAALVLNLCGAQCLDIVLRDMVSGIRSEIYREE
;
A
#
# COMPACT_ATOMS: atom_id res chain seq x y z
N MET A 1 2.29 -30.02 -21.79
CA MET A 1 1.26 -29.00 -22.03
C MET A 1 1.44 -28.46 -23.44
N GLU A 2 0.38 -28.37 -24.21
CA GLU A 2 0.40 -27.79 -25.56
C GLU A 2 0.10 -26.30 -25.52
N ASP A 3 0.53 -25.58 -26.54
CA ASP A 3 0.20 -24.17 -26.71
C ASP A 3 -1.26 -24.03 -27.17
N PHE A 4 -1.97 -23.07 -26.61
CA PHE A 4 -3.30 -22.70 -27.09
C PHE A 4 -3.44 -21.18 -27.17
N ARG A 5 -4.45 -20.73 -27.89
CA ARG A 5 -4.74 -19.31 -28.08
C ARG A 5 -6.17 -19.00 -27.70
N TRP A 6 -6.44 -17.74 -27.42
CA TRP A 6 -7.80 -17.28 -27.25
C TRP A 6 -8.00 -15.87 -27.77
N LEU A 7 -9.24 -15.58 -28.15
CA LEU A 7 -9.76 -14.23 -28.29
C LEU A 7 -10.68 -13.94 -27.12
N HIS A 8 -10.62 -12.72 -26.59
CA HIS A 8 -11.49 -12.26 -25.51
C HIS A 8 -12.19 -10.98 -25.94
N PHE A 9 -13.53 -11.05 -25.95
CA PHE A 9 -14.45 -9.96 -26.28
C PHE A 9 -15.35 -9.66 -25.09
N SER A 10 -15.78 -8.42 -24.97
CA SER A 10 -16.78 -8.00 -23.99
C SER A 10 -17.63 -6.85 -24.54
N ASP A 11 -18.81 -6.64 -23.96
CA ASP A 11 -19.56 -5.38 -24.08
C ASP A 11 -19.80 -4.97 -25.55
N LEU A 12 -20.27 -5.93 -26.37
CA LEU A 12 -20.53 -5.72 -27.79
C LEU A 12 -21.71 -4.76 -28.04
N HIS A 13 -22.65 -4.70 -27.08
CA HIS A 13 -23.83 -3.83 -27.04
C HIS A 13 -24.50 -3.64 -28.40
N LEU A 14 -24.84 -4.74 -29.08
CA LEU A 14 -25.49 -4.71 -30.36
C LEU A 14 -26.87 -4.06 -30.17
N GLU A 15 -27.03 -2.75 -30.39
CA GLU A 15 -28.33 -2.06 -30.28
C GLU A 15 -29.01 -1.90 -31.64
N PRO A 16 -30.35 -1.93 -31.73
CA PRO A 16 -31.07 -1.65 -32.95
C PRO A 16 -31.07 -0.13 -33.25
N GLU A 17 -30.40 0.25 -34.34
CA GLU A 17 -30.61 1.49 -35.11
C GLU A 17 -30.45 2.87 -34.42
N LYS A 18 -29.80 2.98 -33.25
CA LYS A 18 -29.45 4.29 -32.66
C LYS A 18 -27.99 4.49 -32.23
N GLY A 19 -27.09 3.57 -32.58
CA GLY A 19 -25.66 3.80 -32.40
C GLY A 19 -25.13 4.83 -33.40
N SER A 20 -24.22 5.70 -32.97
CA SER A 20 -23.48 6.60 -33.86
C SER A 20 -22.85 5.83 -35.04
N PHE A 21 -22.62 6.54 -36.15
CA PHE A 21 -21.98 6.00 -37.37
C PHE A 21 -20.72 5.16 -37.08
N ASP A 22 -19.97 5.55 -36.06
CA ASP A 22 -18.69 4.93 -35.65
C ASP A 22 -18.86 3.52 -35.08
N SER A 23 -19.92 3.26 -34.29
CA SER A 23 -20.17 1.92 -33.71
C SER A 23 -20.53 0.86 -34.76
N GLY A 24 -21.26 1.26 -35.80
CA GLY A 24 -21.60 0.38 -36.92
C GLY A 24 -20.38 0.01 -37.75
N ARG A 25 -19.48 0.99 -37.97
CA ARG A 25 -18.24 0.79 -38.72
C ARG A 25 -17.23 -0.07 -37.95
N ALA A 26 -17.00 0.22 -36.67
CA ALA A 26 -16.11 -0.58 -35.82
C ALA A 26 -16.49 -2.07 -35.82
N ARG A 27 -17.79 -2.38 -35.79
CA ARG A 27 -18.32 -3.75 -35.87
C ARG A 27 -18.13 -4.40 -37.24
N GLN A 28 -18.23 -3.65 -38.34
CA GLN A 28 -17.98 -4.18 -39.68
C GLN A 28 -16.49 -4.47 -39.89
N GLU A 29 -15.64 -3.53 -39.49
CA GLU A 29 -14.20 -3.71 -39.53
C GLU A 29 -13.73 -4.81 -38.58
N LEU A 30 -14.44 -5.05 -37.46
CA LEU A 30 -14.15 -6.19 -36.59
C LEU A 30 -14.35 -7.51 -37.32
N ILE A 31 -15.47 -7.68 -38.02
CA ILE A 31 -15.73 -8.88 -38.84
C ILE A 31 -14.61 -9.07 -39.86
N ARG A 32 -14.26 -8.00 -40.57
CA ARG A 32 -13.20 -8.02 -41.58
C ARG A 32 -11.85 -8.39 -40.97
N THR A 33 -11.49 -7.79 -39.85
CA THR A 33 -10.24 -8.08 -39.11
C THR A 33 -10.19 -9.55 -38.72
N LEU A 34 -11.28 -10.12 -38.22
CA LEU A 34 -11.36 -11.55 -37.86
C LEU A 34 -11.25 -12.49 -39.06
N GLU A 35 -11.66 -12.03 -40.25
CA GLU A 35 -11.52 -12.80 -41.51
C GLU A 35 -10.11 -12.68 -42.12
N GLU A 36 -9.46 -11.52 -41.99
CA GLU A 36 -8.16 -11.21 -42.61
C GLU A 36 -6.95 -11.59 -41.72
N GLU A 37 -7.04 -11.35 -40.41
CA GLU A 37 -5.93 -11.59 -39.48
C GLU A 37 -5.78 -13.06 -39.09
N TYR A 38 -4.54 -13.51 -38.94
CA TYR A 38 -4.24 -14.87 -38.55
C TYR A 38 -4.01 -15.00 -37.05
N PHE A 39 -5.02 -15.46 -36.33
CA PHE A 39 -4.96 -15.72 -34.88
C PHE A 39 -4.49 -17.15 -34.53
N GLY A 40 -3.92 -17.88 -35.49
CA GLY A 40 -3.52 -19.28 -35.32
C GLY A 40 -4.49 -20.29 -35.95
N PRO A 41 -4.18 -21.61 -35.85
CA PRO A 41 -5.09 -22.66 -36.28
C PRO A 41 -6.38 -22.60 -35.46
N ARG A 42 -7.52 -22.64 -36.16
CA ARG A 42 -8.85 -22.43 -35.56
C ARG A 42 -9.23 -23.57 -34.59
N GLU A 43 -8.65 -24.74 -34.78
CA GLU A 43 -8.78 -25.90 -33.90
C GLU A 43 -8.12 -25.73 -32.53
N ASN A 44 -7.20 -24.76 -32.37
CA ASN A 44 -6.48 -24.48 -31.11
C ASN A 44 -6.80 -23.07 -30.56
N LEU A 45 -7.86 -22.45 -31.06
CA LEU A 45 -8.30 -21.11 -30.69
C LEU A 45 -9.61 -21.18 -29.88
N TYR A 46 -9.58 -20.68 -28.66
CA TYR A 46 -10.76 -20.44 -27.85
C TYR A 46 -11.32 -19.03 -28.06
N VAL A 47 -12.61 -18.86 -27.82
CA VAL A 47 -13.24 -17.54 -27.82
C VAL A 47 -13.99 -17.36 -26.50
N PHE A 48 -13.60 -16.34 -25.74
CA PHE A 48 -14.23 -15.96 -24.49
C PHE A 48 -15.01 -14.66 -24.70
N ILE A 49 -16.29 -14.68 -24.36
CA ILE A 49 -17.18 -13.51 -24.41
C ILE A 49 -17.62 -13.21 -22.98
N THR A 50 -17.17 -12.11 -22.40
CA THR A 50 -17.45 -11.73 -21.00
C THR A 50 -18.69 -10.86 -20.85
N GLY A 51 -19.72 -11.12 -21.65
CA GLY A 51 -21.05 -10.54 -21.47
C GLY A 51 -21.36 -9.30 -22.31
N ASP A 52 -22.58 -8.81 -22.13
CA ASP A 52 -23.14 -7.60 -22.72
C ASP A 52 -23.15 -7.59 -24.25
N ILE A 53 -23.70 -8.67 -24.81
CA ILE A 53 -23.94 -8.79 -26.26
C ILE A 53 -25.10 -7.89 -26.68
N VAL A 54 -26.19 -7.87 -25.91
CA VAL A 54 -27.41 -7.12 -26.22
C VAL A 54 -27.94 -6.36 -25.03
N ASN A 55 -28.80 -5.38 -25.27
CA ASN A 55 -29.42 -4.59 -24.21
C ASN A 55 -30.71 -5.25 -23.66
N LYS A 56 -30.74 -5.50 -22.34
CA LYS A 56 -31.88 -6.07 -21.56
C LYS A 56 -32.37 -7.43 -22.06
N GLY A 57 -31.47 -8.27 -22.58
CA GLY A 57 -31.78 -9.60 -23.12
C GLY A 57 -32.72 -9.57 -24.32
N LYS A 58 -32.69 -8.49 -25.11
CA LYS A 58 -33.54 -8.32 -26.30
C LYS A 58 -32.73 -8.52 -27.57
N TYR A 59 -33.09 -9.58 -28.31
CA TYR A 59 -32.46 -9.94 -29.57
C TYR A 59 -33.36 -9.58 -30.76
N ALA A 60 -33.04 -8.50 -31.47
CA ALA A 60 -33.61 -8.07 -32.74
C ALA A 60 -32.95 -8.83 -33.92
N LYS A 61 -33.65 -8.92 -35.05
CA LYS A 61 -33.23 -9.70 -36.22
C LYS A 61 -31.83 -9.33 -36.71
N GLU A 62 -31.50 -8.05 -36.73
CA GLU A 62 -30.24 -7.50 -37.20
C GLU A 62 -29.07 -7.93 -36.30
N GLN A 63 -29.29 -7.99 -34.98
CA GLN A 63 -28.29 -8.46 -34.02
C GLN A 63 -28.04 -9.97 -34.19
N ILE A 64 -29.11 -10.74 -34.43
CA ILE A 64 -29.03 -12.18 -34.73
C ILE A 64 -28.21 -12.40 -36.01
N GLU A 65 -28.48 -11.61 -37.06
CA GLU A 65 -27.73 -11.68 -38.33
C GLU A 65 -26.27 -11.29 -38.15
N TRP A 66 -25.97 -10.25 -37.36
CA TRP A 66 -24.60 -9.84 -37.07
C TRP A 66 -23.84 -10.92 -36.28
N LEU A 67 -24.46 -11.51 -35.25
CA LEU A 67 -23.86 -12.62 -34.49
C LEU A 67 -23.56 -13.84 -35.38
N GLY A 68 -24.41 -14.10 -36.38
CA GLY A 68 -24.15 -15.13 -37.38
C GLY A 68 -22.90 -14.83 -38.22
N LYS A 69 -22.70 -13.56 -38.63
CA LYS A 69 -21.48 -13.12 -39.33
C LYS A 69 -20.26 -13.21 -38.42
N PHE A 70 -20.37 -12.76 -37.19
CA PHE A 70 -19.31 -12.79 -36.18
C PHE A 70 -18.83 -14.22 -35.93
N LYS A 71 -19.75 -15.14 -35.65
CA LYS A 71 -19.44 -16.57 -35.49
C LYS A 71 -18.75 -17.15 -36.73
N LYS A 72 -19.23 -16.82 -37.92
CA LYS A 72 -18.62 -17.28 -39.18
C LYS A 72 -17.21 -16.74 -39.38
N ALA A 73 -16.98 -15.47 -39.05
CA ALA A 73 -15.68 -14.80 -39.14
C ALA A 73 -14.67 -15.43 -38.18
N LEU A 74 -15.05 -15.67 -36.92
CA LEU A 74 -14.25 -16.41 -35.95
C LEU A 74 -13.84 -17.78 -36.51
N GLY A 75 -14.81 -18.50 -37.08
CA GLY A 75 -14.58 -19.78 -37.76
C GLY A 75 -14.07 -20.90 -36.85
N VAL A 76 -14.15 -20.71 -35.53
CA VAL A 76 -13.79 -21.71 -34.51
C VAL A 76 -14.94 -22.70 -34.29
N PRO A 77 -14.65 -23.93 -33.85
CA PRO A 77 -15.69 -24.86 -33.41
C PRO A 77 -16.54 -24.30 -32.27
N GLU A 78 -17.84 -24.58 -32.28
CA GLU A 78 -18.81 -24.03 -31.32
C GLU A 78 -18.48 -24.41 -29.86
N GLU A 79 -17.96 -25.61 -29.65
CA GLU A 79 -17.49 -26.14 -28.38
C GLU A 79 -16.30 -25.37 -27.78
N ARG A 80 -15.63 -24.52 -28.58
CA ARG A 80 -14.53 -23.65 -28.14
C ARG A 80 -14.96 -22.20 -27.88
N ILE A 81 -16.24 -21.88 -28.06
CA ILE A 81 -16.80 -20.57 -27.73
C ILE A 81 -17.49 -20.65 -26.37
N PHE A 82 -17.10 -19.76 -25.46
CA PHE A 82 -17.66 -19.64 -24.13
C PHE A 82 -18.11 -18.21 -23.86
N TRP A 83 -19.30 -18.08 -23.31
CA TRP A 83 -19.96 -16.84 -22.96
C TRP A 83 -20.27 -16.85 -21.46
N ALA A 84 -19.93 -15.75 -20.79
CA ALA A 84 -20.40 -15.41 -19.45
C ALA A 84 -21.49 -14.33 -19.58
N ALA A 85 -22.59 -14.46 -18.83
CA ALA A 85 -23.68 -13.48 -18.91
C ALA A 85 -23.26 -12.11 -18.39
N GLY A 86 -23.51 -11.06 -19.17
CA GLY A 86 -23.44 -9.68 -18.70
C GLY A 86 -24.77 -9.18 -18.15
N ASN A 87 -24.76 -8.05 -17.45
CA ASN A 87 -25.98 -7.52 -16.83
C ASN A 87 -27.01 -6.99 -17.85
N HIS A 88 -26.57 -6.61 -19.05
CA HIS A 88 -27.45 -6.27 -20.15
C HIS A 88 -27.96 -7.52 -20.89
N ASP A 89 -27.29 -8.67 -20.82
CA ASP A 89 -27.81 -9.92 -21.41
C ASP A 89 -29.03 -10.47 -20.68
N LEU A 90 -29.24 -10.05 -19.43
CA LEU A 90 -30.33 -10.50 -18.57
C LEU A 90 -31.58 -9.62 -18.70
N LYS A 91 -32.76 -10.26 -18.57
CA LYS A 91 -34.03 -9.52 -18.50
C LYS A 91 -34.09 -8.68 -17.23
N ARG A 92 -34.51 -7.42 -17.36
CA ARG A 92 -34.81 -6.53 -16.23
C ARG A 92 -36.33 -6.51 -15.99
N VAL A 93 -36.77 -7.06 -14.85
CA VAL A 93 -38.16 -7.11 -14.41
C VAL A 93 -38.21 -6.67 -12.95
N LYS A 94 -39.25 -5.93 -12.54
CA LYS A 94 -39.40 -5.37 -11.19
C LYS A 94 -39.24 -6.42 -10.07
N GLN A 95 -39.65 -7.66 -10.32
CA GLN A 95 -39.52 -8.75 -9.36
C GLN A 95 -38.04 -9.06 -9.03
N TYR A 96 -37.15 -9.08 -10.02
CA TYR A 96 -35.72 -9.32 -9.79
C TYR A 96 -35.09 -8.17 -9.02
N GLU A 97 -35.45 -6.93 -9.38
CA GLU A 97 -35.00 -5.73 -8.68
C GLU A 97 -35.40 -5.76 -7.20
N ARG A 98 -36.65 -6.14 -6.90
CA ARG A 98 -37.14 -6.29 -5.52
C ARG A 98 -36.28 -7.29 -4.73
N ILE A 99 -36.10 -8.50 -5.26
CA ILE A 99 -35.31 -9.56 -4.61
C ILE A 99 -33.88 -9.07 -4.36
N ILE A 100 -33.24 -8.46 -5.36
CA ILE A 100 -31.84 -8.03 -5.24
C ILE A 100 -31.66 -6.85 -4.29
N ARG A 101 -32.61 -5.90 -4.27
CA ARG A 101 -32.61 -4.82 -3.26
C ARG A 101 -32.76 -5.39 -1.85
N GLU A 102 -33.63 -6.38 -1.65
CA GLU A 102 -33.77 -7.08 -0.37
C GLU A 102 -32.47 -7.79 0.05
N LEU A 103 -31.75 -8.41 -0.89
CA LEU A 103 -30.43 -9.00 -0.62
C LEU A 103 -29.40 -7.96 -0.19
N ARG A 104 -29.34 -6.80 -0.89
CA ARG A 104 -28.44 -5.69 -0.54
C ARG A 104 -28.74 -5.12 0.84
N GLU A 105 -30.02 -4.95 1.19
CA GLU A 105 -30.39 -4.47 2.52
C GLU A 105 -29.97 -5.47 3.61
N LYS A 106 -30.23 -6.77 3.42
CA LYS A 106 -29.76 -7.82 4.36
C LYS A 106 -28.23 -7.82 4.49
N ALA A 107 -27.52 -7.58 3.39
CA ALA A 107 -26.06 -7.55 3.38
C ALA A 107 -25.47 -6.39 4.22
N LYS A 108 -26.20 -5.30 4.44
CA LYS A 108 -25.75 -4.22 5.33
C LYS A 108 -25.65 -4.65 6.79
N GLU A 109 -26.49 -5.59 7.21
CA GLU A 109 -26.47 -6.15 8.56
C GLU A 109 -25.47 -7.31 8.67
N ASN A 110 -25.48 -8.22 7.71
CA ASN A 110 -24.54 -9.33 7.63
C ASN A 110 -24.31 -9.75 6.17
N PRO A 111 -23.19 -9.36 5.54
CA PRO A 111 -22.93 -9.70 4.14
C PRO A 111 -22.54 -11.16 3.92
N GLN A 112 -22.31 -11.95 4.97
CA GLN A 112 -21.77 -13.30 4.83
C GLN A 112 -22.78 -14.30 4.24
N GLY A 113 -22.44 -14.84 3.07
CA GLY A 113 -23.17 -15.95 2.45
C GLY A 113 -24.59 -15.57 2.05
N ILE A 114 -24.83 -14.31 1.67
CA ILE A 114 -26.17 -13.78 1.35
C ILE A 114 -26.88 -14.65 0.30
N LEU A 115 -26.18 -15.01 -0.78
CA LEU A 115 -26.76 -15.83 -1.83
C LEU A 115 -26.82 -17.32 -1.45
N ASP A 116 -25.85 -17.80 -0.66
CA ASP A 116 -25.89 -19.16 -0.10
C ASP A 116 -27.11 -19.35 0.83
N ASN A 117 -27.44 -18.34 1.63
CA ASN A 117 -28.61 -18.33 2.50
C ASN A 117 -29.89 -18.31 1.68
N LEU A 118 -29.96 -17.48 0.63
CA LEU A 118 -31.12 -17.46 -0.27
C LEU A 118 -31.37 -18.83 -0.94
N ARG A 119 -30.31 -19.55 -1.29
CA ARG A 119 -30.42 -20.89 -1.88
C ARG A 119 -31.02 -21.92 -0.93
N ASN A 120 -30.71 -21.82 0.36
CA ASN A 120 -31.21 -22.73 1.38
C ASN A 120 -32.57 -22.31 1.98
N ASP A 121 -33.06 -21.12 1.63
CA ASP A 121 -34.31 -20.58 2.13
C ASP A 121 -35.51 -21.17 1.37
N SER A 122 -36.13 -22.20 1.94
CA SER A 122 -37.35 -22.82 1.43
C SER A 122 -38.61 -21.98 1.66
N CYS A 123 -38.52 -20.82 2.32
CA CYS A 123 -39.66 -20.13 2.91
C CYS A 123 -40.20 -18.96 2.07
N VAL A 124 -39.51 -18.56 0.99
CA VAL A 124 -39.91 -17.42 0.16
C VAL A 124 -40.48 -17.91 -1.18
N GLU A 125 -41.72 -18.39 -1.13
CA GLU A 125 -42.50 -18.71 -2.32
C GLU A 125 -43.08 -17.41 -2.93
N THR A 126 -42.86 -17.20 -4.22
CA THR A 126 -43.61 -16.22 -5.01
C THR A 126 -45.04 -16.71 -5.26
N GLU A 127 -45.92 -15.84 -5.80
CA GLU A 127 -47.32 -16.18 -6.09
C GLU A 127 -47.51 -17.40 -7.02
N ASP A 128 -46.48 -17.79 -7.79
CA ASP A 128 -46.45 -18.98 -8.65
C ASP A 128 -45.69 -20.19 -8.07
N GLY A 129 -45.36 -20.17 -6.77
CA GLY A 129 -44.82 -21.32 -6.03
C GLY A 129 -43.34 -21.62 -6.25
N ARG A 130 -42.57 -20.67 -6.79
CA ARG A 130 -41.10 -20.81 -6.95
C ARG A 130 -40.37 -20.03 -5.86
N THR A 131 -39.16 -20.46 -5.55
CA THR A 131 -38.28 -19.73 -4.62
C THR A 131 -37.70 -18.48 -5.27
N SER A 132 -37.31 -17.50 -4.45
CA SER A 132 -36.57 -16.32 -4.93
C SER A 132 -35.24 -16.69 -5.60
N PHE A 133 -34.60 -17.78 -5.17
CA PHE A 133 -33.39 -18.31 -5.78
C PHE A 133 -33.65 -18.85 -7.20
N GLU A 134 -34.71 -19.64 -7.41
CA GLU A 134 -35.11 -20.13 -8.74
C GLU A 134 -35.47 -18.98 -9.70
N TYR A 135 -36.09 -17.91 -9.18
CA TYR A 135 -36.37 -16.72 -9.97
C TYR A 135 -35.11 -16.05 -10.52
N LEU A 136 -34.05 -15.96 -9.71
CA LEU A 136 -32.78 -15.39 -10.15
C LEU A 136 -32.02 -16.36 -11.06
N THR A 137 -31.95 -17.65 -10.73
CA THR A 137 -31.07 -18.60 -11.42
C THR A 137 -31.69 -19.22 -12.67
N VAL A 138 -32.98 -19.54 -12.65
CA VAL A 138 -33.68 -20.18 -13.78
C VAL A 138 -34.39 -19.14 -14.64
N ASN A 139 -35.29 -18.36 -14.04
CA ASN A 139 -36.17 -17.47 -14.81
C ASN A 139 -35.41 -16.28 -15.43
N ARG A 140 -34.53 -15.63 -14.66
CA ARG A 140 -33.78 -14.46 -15.14
C ARG A 140 -32.78 -14.85 -16.24
N MET A 141 -32.16 -16.03 -16.12
CA MET A 141 -31.17 -16.57 -17.06
C MET A 141 -31.78 -17.22 -18.30
N ALA A 142 -33.09 -17.49 -18.31
CA ALA A 142 -33.73 -18.29 -19.36
C ALA A 142 -33.45 -17.79 -20.79
N VAL A 143 -33.49 -16.48 -21.02
CA VAL A 143 -33.23 -15.91 -22.35
C VAL A 143 -31.76 -16.01 -22.72
N TYR A 144 -30.87 -15.69 -21.78
CA TYR A 144 -29.43 -15.88 -21.99
C TYR A 144 -29.13 -17.34 -22.37
N ASN A 145 -29.67 -18.32 -21.62
CA ASN A 145 -29.50 -19.75 -21.88
C ASN A 145 -30.04 -20.18 -23.25
N GLU A 146 -31.23 -19.69 -23.64
CA GLU A 146 -31.82 -19.94 -24.96
C GLU A 146 -30.88 -19.49 -26.09
N TYR A 147 -30.33 -18.28 -25.96
CA TYR A 147 -29.47 -17.69 -26.98
C TYR A 147 -28.05 -18.24 -26.96
N TYR A 148 -27.56 -18.72 -25.81
CA TYR A 148 -26.28 -19.41 -25.72
C TYR A 148 -26.32 -20.70 -26.55
N LYS A 149 -27.40 -21.48 -26.38
CA LYS A 149 -27.69 -22.66 -27.21
C LYS A 149 -27.84 -22.29 -28.68
N LYS A 150 -28.65 -21.28 -28.99
CA LYS A 150 -28.98 -20.91 -30.37
C LYS A 150 -27.77 -20.42 -31.17
N PHE A 151 -26.88 -19.64 -30.55
CA PHE A 151 -25.77 -19.01 -31.26
C PHE A 151 -24.48 -19.80 -31.16
N PHE A 152 -24.15 -20.34 -30.00
CA PHE A 152 -22.88 -21.01 -29.76
C PHE A 152 -23.04 -22.52 -29.52
N GLY A 153 -24.22 -23.08 -29.84
CA GLY A 153 -24.47 -24.52 -29.83
C GLY A 153 -24.42 -25.17 -28.45
N ARG A 154 -24.30 -24.38 -27.38
CA ARG A 154 -24.06 -24.89 -26.04
C ARG A 154 -25.38 -25.20 -25.33
N GLU A 155 -25.70 -26.48 -25.23
CA GLU A 155 -26.81 -26.95 -24.42
C GLU A 155 -26.38 -27.06 -22.96
N LEU A 156 -27.03 -26.30 -22.08
CA LEU A 156 -26.86 -26.43 -20.64
C LEU A 156 -27.71 -27.61 -20.15
N THR A 157 -27.12 -28.49 -19.36
CA THR A 157 -27.84 -29.60 -18.71
C THR A 157 -28.81 -29.07 -17.64
N GLU A 158 -29.74 -29.89 -17.17
CA GLU A 158 -30.60 -29.50 -16.05
C GLU A 158 -29.79 -29.11 -14.80
N GLU A 159 -28.63 -29.75 -14.58
CA GLU A 159 -27.71 -29.41 -13.50
C GLU A 159 -27.06 -28.03 -13.73
N ASP A 160 -26.58 -27.77 -14.95
CA ASP A 160 -26.00 -26.47 -15.32
C ASP A 160 -27.00 -25.33 -15.17
N THR A 161 -28.28 -25.57 -15.48
CA THR A 161 -29.33 -24.53 -15.33
C THR A 161 -29.68 -24.22 -13.88
N LYS A 162 -29.29 -25.09 -12.93
CA LYS A 162 -29.46 -24.91 -11.48
C LYS A 162 -28.19 -24.38 -10.81
N SER A 163 -27.06 -24.40 -11.52
CA SER A 163 -25.79 -23.86 -11.06
C SER A 163 -25.62 -22.42 -11.55
N ILE A 164 -25.22 -21.54 -10.64
CA ILE A 164 -24.83 -20.16 -10.92
C ILE A 164 -23.50 -20.11 -11.69
N HIS A 165 -22.55 -20.98 -11.33
CA HIS A 165 -21.21 -21.04 -11.89
C HIS A 165 -21.02 -22.34 -12.69
N GLN A 166 -20.27 -22.29 -13.80
CA GLN A 166 -20.00 -23.48 -14.60
C GLN A 166 -18.50 -23.84 -14.60
N PHE A 167 -18.22 -25.14 -14.68
CA PHE A 167 -16.87 -25.70 -14.86
C PHE A 167 -16.78 -26.45 -16.18
N TYR A 168 -15.71 -26.23 -16.93
CA TYR A 168 -15.39 -27.00 -18.13
C TYR A 168 -13.94 -27.49 -18.07
N GLY A 169 -13.76 -28.81 -17.94
CA GLY A 169 -12.47 -29.48 -18.08
C GLY A 169 -12.11 -29.68 -19.55
N LEU A 170 -11.50 -28.67 -20.17
CA LEU A 170 -11.14 -28.70 -21.59
C LEU A 170 -9.81 -29.45 -21.79
N PRO A 171 -9.47 -29.91 -23.00
CA PRO A 171 -8.25 -30.68 -23.19
C PRO A 171 -6.98 -29.90 -22.80
N GLU A 172 -6.93 -28.59 -23.09
CA GLU A 172 -5.76 -27.73 -22.89
C GLU A 172 -5.82 -26.85 -21.63
N LEU A 173 -7.02 -26.57 -21.08
CA LEU A 173 -7.21 -25.72 -19.89
C LEU A 173 -8.46 -26.11 -19.08
N ASN A 174 -8.51 -25.69 -17.83
CA ASN A 174 -9.73 -25.72 -17.02
C ASN A 174 -10.39 -24.34 -17.06
N LEU A 175 -11.68 -24.28 -17.41
CA LEU A 175 -12.41 -23.02 -17.51
C LEU A 175 -13.50 -22.93 -16.46
N ILE A 176 -13.51 -21.83 -15.72
CA ILE A 176 -14.56 -21.47 -14.77
C ILE A 176 -15.34 -20.30 -15.37
N VAL A 177 -16.65 -20.44 -15.50
CA VAL A 177 -17.55 -19.37 -15.96
C VAL A 177 -18.36 -18.88 -14.77
N LEU A 178 -18.06 -17.68 -14.32
CA LEU A 178 -18.76 -16.99 -13.24
C LEU A 178 -19.96 -16.23 -13.78
N ASN A 179 -21.04 -16.23 -13.01
CA ASN A 179 -22.20 -15.39 -13.27
C ASN A 179 -22.21 -14.23 -12.26
N THR A 180 -21.33 -13.27 -12.49
CA THR A 180 -21.25 -12.03 -11.72
C THR A 180 -22.45 -11.11 -11.98
N ALA A 181 -23.24 -11.34 -13.04
CA ALA A 181 -24.38 -10.52 -13.41
C ALA A 181 -25.69 -10.89 -12.68
N LEU A 182 -25.73 -12.04 -12.01
CA LEU A 182 -26.94 -12.59 -11.39
C LEU A 182 -27.63 -11.61 -10.43
N THR A 183 -26.85 -10.83 -9.66
CA THR A 183 -27.35 -9.85 -8.69
C THR A 183 -27.10 -8.40 -9.10
N SER A 184 -26.79 -8.16 -10.38
CA SER A 184 -26.67 -6.81 -10.94
C SER A 184 -28.05 -6.26 -11.28
N ILE A 185 -28.31 -4.97 -11.05
CA ILE A 185 -29.59 -4.32 -11.34
C ILE A 185 -29.48 -2.86 -11.79
N ASP A 186 -28.53 -2.10 -11.26
CA ASP A 186 -28.48 -0.64 -11.40
C ASP A 186 -27.06 -0.08 -11.21
N ASN A 187 -26.90 1.24 -11.30
CA ASN A 187 -25.59 1.90 -11.19
C ASN A 187 -25.01 1.84 -9.77
N SER A 188 -25.67 1.20 -8.81
CA SER A 188 -25.13 0.92 -7.48
C SER A 188 -24.64 -0.52 -7.36
N ASP A 189 -24.37 -1.18 -8.48
CA ASP A 189 -23.80 -2.53 -8.54
C ASP A 189 -22.39 -2.61 -7.94
N GLU A 190 -21.57 -1.56 -8.09
CA GLU A 190 -20.24 -1.50 -7.49
C GLU A 190 -20.33 -1.78 -5.98
N ARG A 191 -19.51 -2.70 -5.48
CA ARG A 191 -19.50 -3.19 -4.09
C ARG A 191 -20.80 -3.83 -3.59
N ASN A 192 -21.73 -4.19 -4.47
CA ASN A 192 -23.04 -4.70 -4.09
C ASN A 192 -23.48 -5.93 -4.92
N LEU A 193 -22.53 -6.62 -5.55
CA LEU A 193 -22.77 -7.91 -6.19
C LEU A 193 -22.41 -9.07 -5.27
N PHE A 194 -23.16 -10.16 -5.36
CA PHE A 194 -22.97 -11.34 -4.53
C PHE A 194 -22.79 -12.56 -5.42
N LEU A 195 -21.80 -13.39 -5.07
CA LEU A 195 -21.64 -14.73 -5.61
C LEU A 195 -22.17 -15.75 -4.61
N CYS A 196 -22.35 -16.98 -5.05
CA CYS A 196 -22.71 -18.08 -4.18
C CYS A 196 -21.41 -18.77 -3.76
N SER A 197 -20.71 -18.21 -2.77
CA SER A 197 -19.39 -18.66 -2.30
C SER A 197 -19.29 -20.18 -2.13
N LYS A 198 -20.32 -20.85 -1.59
CA LYS A 198 -20.30 -22.31 -1.43
C LYS A 198 -20.31 -23.04 -2.77
N GLU A 199 -21.18 -22.62 -3.68
CA GLU A 199 -21.23 -23.22 -5.01
C GLU A 199 -19.95 -22.94 -5.81
N LEU A 200 -19.38 -21.75 -5.65
CA LEU A 200 -18.10 -21.42 -6.26
C LEU A 200 -17.01 -22.37 -5.78
N GLN A 201 -16.98 -22.68 -4.48
CA GLN A 201 -16.04 -23.67 -3.93
C GLN A 201 -16.26 -25.06 -4.54
N ASP A 202 -17.51 -25.53 -4.62
CA ASP A 202 -17.86 -26.82 -5.23
C ASP A 202 -17.39 -26.89 -6.72
N VAL A 203 -17.48 -25.76 -7.43
CA VAL A 203 -17.02 -25.62 -8.82
C VAL A 203 -15.50 -25.60 -8.92
N LEU A 204 -14.82 -24.93 -8.00
CA LEU A 204 -13.36 -24.83 -7.96
C LEU A 204 -12.70 -26.17 -7.58
N GLU A 205 -13.33 -26.96 -6.72
CA GLU A 205 -12.85 -28.31 -6.36
C GLU A 205 -12.78 -29.25 -7.58
N LYS A 206 -13.58 -28.98 -8.63
CA LYS A 206 -13.53 -29.76 -9.88
C LYS A 206 -12.20 -29.60 -10.62
N ILE A 207 -11.42 -28.53 -10.37
CA ILE A 207 -10.07 -28.34 -10.91
C ILE A 207 -9.15 -29.48 -10.46
N GLU A 208 -9.21 -29.86 -9.18
CA GLU A 208 -8.41 -30.96 -8.64
C GLU A 208 -8.95 -32.32 -9.09
N GLN A 209 -10.28 -32.46 -9.17
CA GLN A 209 -10.95 -33.71 -9.57
C GLN A 209 -10.77 -34.05 -11.06
N ASP A 210 -10.51 -33.07 -11.93
CA ASP A 210 -10.18 -33.31 -13.36
C ASP A 210 -8.90 -34.15 -13.54
N GLY A 211 -8.12 -34.36 -12.47
CA GLY A 211 -6.97 -35.29 -12.45
C GLY A 211 -5.76 -34.83 -13.27
N LYS A 212 -5.84 -33.64 -13.86
CA LYS A 212 -4.81 -32.99 -14.69
C LYS A 212 -4.45 -31.63 -14.10
N THR A 213 -3.88 -31.67 -12.90
CA THR A 213 -3.39 -30.49 -12.16
C THR A 213 -2.26 -29.74 -12.90
N ASP A 214 -1.82 -30.24 -14.05
CA ASP A 214 -0.85 -29.65 -14.96
C ASP A 214 -1.47 -28.73 -16.03
N LYS A 215 -2.79 -28.62 -16.15
CA LYS A 215 -3.45 -27.64 -17.05
C LYS A 215 -3.55 -26.26 -16.39
N PRO A 216 -3.47 -25.14 -17.14
CA PRO A 216 -3.83 -23.84 -16.61
C PRO A 216 -5.33 -23.76 -16.32
N ALA A 217 -5.73 -22.99 -15.31
CA ALA A 217 -7.12 -22.73 -14.99
C ALA A 217 -7.46 -21.25 -15.18
N LEU A 218 -8.41 -20.96 -16.07
CA LEU A 218 -8.89 -19.62 -16.37
C LEU A 218 -10.28 -19.45 -15.79
N ALA A 219 -10.54 -18.30 -15.18
CA ALA A 219 -11.89 -17.89 -14.81
C ALA A 219 -12.34 -16.75 -15.72
N ILE A 220 -13.62 -16.74 -16.10
CA ILE A 220 -14.24 -15.64 -16.86
C ILE A 220 -15.52 -15.18 -16.15
N GLY A 221 -15.78 -13.89 -16.16
CA GLY A 221 -17.01 -13.28 -15.62
C GLY A 221 -17.28 -11.96 -16.30
N HIS A 222 -18.42 -11.32 -16.06
CA HIS A 222 -18.69 -10.02 -16.69
C HIS A 222 -18.09 -8.85 -15.91
N HIS A 223 -18.28 -8.83 -14.59
CA HIS A 223 -17.81 -7.75 -13.73
C HIS A 223 -16.41 -8.07 -13.19
N GLY A 224 -15.57 -7.04 -12.99
CA GLY A 224 -14.38 -7.16 -12.15
C GLY A 224 -14.74 -7.58 -10.72
N LEU A 225 -13.80 -8.21 -10.00
CA LEU A 225 -14.08 -8.68 -8.64
C LEU A 225 -14.32 -7.54 -7.63
N ASP A 226 -13.92 -6.31 -7.97
CA ASP A 226 -14.18 -5.09 -7.20
C ASP A 226 -15.66 -4.66 -7.18
N PHE A 227 -16.49 -5.19 -8.08
CA PHE A 227 -17.95 -5.02 -8.03
C PHE A 227 -18.62 -5.90 -6.98
N LEU A 228 -17.95 -6.95 -6.52
CA LEU A 228 -18.47 -7.80 -5.46
C LEU A 228 -18.51 -7.03 -4.14
N GLU A 229 -19.47 -7.37 -3.29
CA GLU A 229 -19.44 -6.96 -1.89
C GLU A 229 -18.08 -7.36 -1.28
N SER A 230 -17.52 -6.50 -0.44
CA SER A 230 -16.11 -6.56 -0.03
C SER A 230 -15.72 -7.89 0.64
N HIS A 231 -16.61 -8.54 1.38
CA HIS A 231 -16.37 -9.87 1.94
C HIS A 231 -16.40 -10.95 0.88
N GLU A 232 -17.35 -10.87 -0.05
CA GLU A 232 -17.47 -11.78 -1.18
C GLU A 232 -16.27 -11.69 -2.13
N GLN A 233 -15.79 -10.46 -2.40
CA GLN A 233 -14.56 -10.22 -3.16
C GLN A 233 -13.38 -10.97 -2.53
N ARG A 234 -13.10 -10.71 -1.24
CA ARG A 234 -11.95 -11.32 -0.55
C ARG A 234 -12.02 -12.84 -0.54
N LYS A 235 -13.22 -13.40 -0.29
CA LYS A 235 -13.42 -14.85 -0.34
C LYS A 235 -13.19 -15.42 -1.74
N THR A 236 -13.65 -14.72 -2.78
CA THR A 236 -13.47 -15.15 -4.16
C THR A 236 -11.99 -15.11 -4.55
N GLU A 237 -11.29 -14.00 -4.27
CA GLU A 237 -9.85 -13.87 -4.52
C GLU A 237 -9.06 -14.96 -3.77
N HIS A 238 -9.39 -15.23 -2.51
CA HIS A 238 -8.78 -16.31 -1.73
C HIS A 238 -9.08 -17.71 -2.29
N SER A 239 -10.32 -17.97 -2.71
CA SER A 239 -10.73 -19.26 -3.28
C SER A 239 -10.05 -19.51 -4.62
N PHE A 240 -9.87 -18.48 -5.43
CA PHE A 240 -9.13 -18.53 -6.69
C PHE A 240 -7.66 -18.87 -6.44
N ASP A 241 -7.03 -18.16 -5.49
CA ASP A 241 -5.65 -18.37 -5.11
C ASP A 241 -5.40 -19.77 -4.53
N THR A 242 -6.32 -20.30 -3.73
CA THR A 242 -6.16 -21.64 -3.13
C THR A 242 -6.44 -22.76 -4.13
N SER A 243 -7.47 -22.61 -4.97
CA SER A 243 -8.02 -23.72 -5.77
C SER A 243 -7.40 -23.93 -7.15
N GLY A 244 -6.48 -23.06 -7.61
CA GLY A 244 -5.75 -23.34 -8.86
C GLY A 244 -5.91 -22.33 -9.97
N VAL A 245 -6.72 -21.27 -9.81
CA VAL A 245 -6.97 -20.30 -10.86
C VAL A 245 -5.68 -19.53 -11.16
N ASP A 246 -5.36 -19.37 -12.43
CA ASP A 246 -4.13 -18.73 -12.90
C ASP A 246 -4.41 -17.36 -13.57
N LEU A 247 -5.61 -17.15 -14.11
CA LEU A 247 -5.99 -15.92 -14.80
C LEU A 247 -7.50 -15.67 -14.72
N TYR A 248 -7.91 -14.41 -14.48
CA TYR A 248 -9.31 -13.98 -14.51
C TYR A 248 -9.54 -12.97 -15.64
N LEU A 249 -10.53 -13.20 -16.50
CA LEU A 249 -10.92 -12.31 -17.60
C LEU A 249 -12.32 -11.75 -17.37
N CYS A 250 -12.48 -10.43 -17.49
CA CYS A 250 -13.78 -9.76 -17.32
C CYS A 250 -13.98 -8.57 -18.28
N GLY A 251 -15.08 -7.83 -18.10
CA GLY A 251 -15.46 -6.64 -18.87
C GLY A 251 -16.16 -5.60 -18.01
N HIS A 252 -17.27 -5.01 -18.50
CA HIS A 252 -18.13 -4.03 -17.83
C HIS A 252 -17.53 -2.63 -17.63
N SER A 253 -16.25 -2.49 -17.28
CA SER A 253 -15.64 -1.17 -17.03
C SER A 253 -15.33 -0.35 -18.29
N HIS A 254 -15.67 -0.88 -19.48
CA HIS A 254 -15.53 -0.27 -20.81
C HIS A 254 -14.12 0.23 -21.21
N HIS A 255 -13.11 0.02 -20.38
CA HIS A 255 -11.69 0.31 -20.64
C HIS A 255 -10.81 -0.93 -20.39
N LEU A 256 -9.69 -1.02 -21.12
CA LEU A 256 -8.72 -2.08 -20.92
C LEU A 256 -7.91 -1.87 -19.64
N GLN A 257 -8.03 -2.79 -18.70
CA GLN A 257 -7.26 -2.78 -17.46
C GLN A 257 -6.64 -4.14 -17.18
N MET A 258 -5.46 -4.13 -16.59
CA MET A 258 -4.83 -5.32 -16.03
C MET A 258 -4.40 -4.99 -14.60
N ARG A 259 -4.84 -5.80 -13.63
CA ARG A 259 -4.45 -5.65 -12.23
C ARG A 259 -4.16 -7.02 -11.60
N PRO A 260 -3.15 -7.14 -10.74
CA PRO A 260 -3.03 -8.32 -9.90
C PRO A 260 -4.16 -8.34 -8.86
N PHE A 261 -4.55 -9.54 -8.41
CA PHE A 261 -5.35 -9.68 -7.20
C PHE A 261 -4.57 -9.15 -6.00
N SER A 262 -5.26 -8.50 -5.07
CA SER A 262 -4.60 -7.78 -3.97
C SER A 262 -3.95 -8.75 -2.97
N ASP A 263 -4.56 -9.92 -2.78
CA ASP A 263 -4.18 -10.91 -1.77
C ASP A 263 -3.71 -12.27 -2.36
N SER A 264 -3.40 -12.33 -3.66
CA SER A 264 -2.99 -13.59 -4.32
C SER A 264 -1.50 -13.90 -4.13
N ARG A 265 -1.19 -15.06 -3.55
CA ARG A 265 0.19 -15.61 -3.50
C ARG A 265 0.65 -16.14 -4.86
N ARG A 266 -0.27 -16.38 -5.79
CA ARG A 266 -0.02 -16.92 -7.13
C ARG A 266 0.10 -15.85 -8.23
N GLN A 267 0.03 -14.56 -7.87
CA GLN A 267 0.10 -13.43 -8.81
C GLN A 267 -0.98 -13.49 -9.91
N ILE A 268 -2.18 -13.95 -9.56
CA ILE A 268 -3.33 -14.03 -10.49
C ILE A 268 -3.62 -12.62 -11.04
N GLN A 269 -3.72 -12.53 -12.36
CA GLN A 269 -4.06 -11.29 -13.04
C GLN A 269 -5.57 -11.25 -13.37
N GLU A 270 -6.21 -10.14 -13.07
CA GLU A 270 -7.49 -9.75 -13.64
C GLU A 270 -7.24 -8.91 -14.89
N ILE A 271 -7.86 -9.28 -16.00
CA ILE A 271 -7.82 -8.49 -17.23
C ILE A 271 -9.25 -8.12 -17.63
N THR A 272 -9.54 -6.83 -17.54
CA THR A 272 -10.80 -6.24 -17.95
C THR A 272 -10.70 -5.82 -19.41
N CYS A 273 -11.53 -6.39 -20.28
CA CYS A 273 -11.63 -5.99 -21.68
C CYS A 273 -12.51 -4.74 -21.82
N GLY A 274 -12.08 -3.81 -22.68
CA GLY A 274 -12.86 -2.62 -23.03
C GLY A 274 -14.09 -2.97 -23.87
N GLY A 275 -15.08 -2.07 -23.84
CA GLY A 275 -16.43 -2.28 -24.36
C GLY A 275 -16.92 -1.07 -25.11
N GLY A 276 -17.18 -1.20 -26.40
CA GLY A 276 -17.43 -0.06 -27.28
C GLY A 276 -18.84 0.51 -27.21
N ILE A 277 -19.08 1.38 -26.22
CA ILE A 277 -20.27 2.23 -26.13
C ILE A 277 -19.92 3.69 -26.52
N PRO A 278 -20.57 4.27 -27.55
CA PRO A 278 -20.26 5.63 -28.02
C PRO A 278 -20.44 6.78 -27.02
N GLU A 279 -21.09 6.55 -25.87
CA GLU A 279 -21.56 7.62 -24.98
C GLU A 279 -20.62 7.95 -23.80
N ASP A 280 -19.52 7.20 -23.57
CA ASP A 280 -18.74 7.27 -22.31
C ASP A 280 -17.19 7.26 -22.47
N ASP A 281 -16.60 7.89 -23.50
CA ASP A 281 -15.14 7.85 -23.76
C ASP A 281 -14.55 6.41 -23.84
N SER A 282 -15.41 5.42 -24.12
CA SER A 282 -15.04 4.00 -24.12
C SER A 282 -14.14 3.62 -25.30
N GLU A 283 -13.31 2.60 -25.09
CA GLU A 283 -12.40 2.11 -26.12
C GLU A 283 -12.88 0.76 -26.66
N PHE A 284 -13.15 0.69 -27.97
CA PHE A 284 -13.42 -0.57 -28.68
C PHE A 284 -12.14 -1.41 -28.67
N ILE A 285 -12.10 -2.42 -27.79
CA ILE A 285 -10.92 -3.27 -27.59
C ILE A 285 -11.35 -4.75 -27.61
N PHE A 286 -10.51 -5.60 -28.20
CA PHE A 286 -10.51 -7.04 -27.91
C PHE A 286 -9.10 -7.52 -27.61
N ILE A 287 -8.99 -8.66 -26.93
CA ILE A 287 -7.70 -9.21 -26.52
C ILE A 287 -7.43 -10.51 -27.28
N TYR A 288 -6.22 -10.63 -27.82
CA TYR A 288 -5.67 -11.89 -28.31
C TYR A 288 -4.62 -12.41 -27.34
N GLY A 289 -4.82 -13.62 -26.82
CA GLY A 289 -3.91 -14.27 -25.90
C GLY A 289 -3.29 -15.54 -26.47
N THR A 290 -2.06 -15.82 -26.08
CA THR A 290 -1.37 -17.09 -26.37
C THR A 290 -0.79 -17.65 -25.09
N PHE A 291 -1.17 -18.87 -24.76
CA PHE A 291 -0.56 -19.66 -23.71
C PHE A 291 0.56 -20.50 -24.31
N TYR A 292 1.73 -20.41 -23.69
CA TYR A 292 2.92 -21.13 -24.10
C TYR A 292 3.16 -22.27 -23.11
N GLY A 293 2.91 -23.51 -23.53
CA GLY A 293 2.91 -24.69 -22.65
C GLY A 293 4.28 -25.08 -22.13
N LYS A 294 5.37 -24.76 -22.85
CA LYS A 294 6.74 -24.99 -22.38
C LYS A 294 7.16 -23.96 -21.34
N GLU A 295 6.87 -22.69 -21.61
CA GLU A 295 7.20 -21.55 -20.76
C GLU A 295 6.20 -21.36 -19.61
N LYS A 296 5.04 -22.06 -19.68
CA LYS A 296 3.99 -22.09 -18.65
C LYS A 296 3.50 -20.70 -18.28
N GLY A 297 3.21 -19.90 -19.29
CA GLY A 297 2.74 -18.53 -19.13
C GLY A 297 2.00 -18.03 -20.36
N VAL A 298 1.47 -16.83 -20.26
CA VAL A 298 0.67 -16.21 -21.31
C VAL A 298 1.31 -14.96 -21.87
N ARG A 299 1.09 -14.70 -23.16
CA ARG A 299 1.29 -13.38 -23.76
C ARG A 299 -0.05 -12.82 -24.20
N ILE A 300 -0.20 -11.51 -24.03
CA ILE A 300 -1.45 -10.79 -24.28
C ILE A 300 -1.17 -9.71 -25.33
N VAL A 301 -2.03 -9.62 -26.32
CA VAL A 301 -1.95 -8.66 -27.43
C VAL A 301 -3.30 -7.95 -27.54
N PRO A 302 -3.41 -6.70 -27.09
CA PRO A 302 -4.64 -5.92 -27.22
C PRO A 302 -4.78 -5.37 -28.65
N TYR A 303 -5.99 -5.46 -29.19
CA TYR A 303 -6.41 -4.82 -30.43
C TYR A 303 -7.39 -3.71 -30.11
N LYS A 304 -7.13 -2.51 -30.60
CA LYS A 304 -7.98 -1.33 -30.42
C LYS A 304 -8.47 -0.86 -31.78
N TYR A 305 -9.72 -0.43 -31.85
CA TYR A 305 -10.24 0.28 -33.01
C TYR A 305 -9.73 1.73 -32.98
N GLU A 306 -8.89 2.08 -33.96
CA GLU A 306 -8.20 3.37 -34.03
C GLU A 306 -9.02 4.44 -34.75
N SER A 307 -8.61 5.70 -34.60
CA SER A 307 -9.17 6.83 -35.38
C SER A 307 -8.94 6.72 -36.89
N SER A 308 -8.02 5.85 -37.32
CA SER A 308 -7.86 5.44 -38.73
C SER A 308 -8.99 4.54 -39.23
N GLU A 309 -9.97 4.22 -38.38
CA GLU A 309 -11.13 3.39 -38.68
C GLU A 309 -10.75 1.94 -39.01
N GLU A 310 -9.70 1.43 -38.36
CA GLU A 310 -9.18 0.07 -38.49
C GLU A 310 -8.86 -0.51 -37.10
N TRP A 311 -8.92 -1.83 -36.96
CA TRP A 311 -8.45 -2.51 -35.75
C TRP A 311 -6.95 -2.74 -35.83
N ALA A 312 -6.21 -2.31 -34.82
CA ALA A 312 -4.76 -2.45 -34.78
C ALA A 312 -4.26 -2.87 -33.40
N VAL A 313 -3.08 -3.51 -33.37
CA VAL A 313 -2.41 -3.86 -32.11
C VAL A 313 -2.00 -2.59 -31.37
N ASN A 314 -2.48 -2.41 -30.13
CA ASN A 314 -2.21 -1.21 -29.35
C ASN A 314 -1.88 -1.51 -27.88
N PHE A 315 -0.58 -1.64 -27.58
CA PHE A 315 -0.08 -1.80 -26.20
C PHE A 315 -0.14 -0.52 -25.35
N SER A 316 -0.40 0.65 -25.94
CA SER A 316 -0.55 1.90 -25.17
C SER A 316 -1.91 2.02 -24.47
N ALA A 317 -2.89 1.20 -24.88
CA ALA A 317 -4.21 1.15 -24.27
C ALA A 317 -4.19 0.68 -22.80
N CYS A 318 -3.15 -0.03 -22.35
CA CYS A 318 -2.99 -0.42 -20.96
C CYS A 318 -1.52 -0.53 -20.55
N ARG A 319 -1.10 0.27 -19.56
CA ARG A 319 0.28 0.24 -19.03
C ARG A 319 0.70 -1.10 -18.44
N GLY A 320 -0.27 -1.90 -17.99
CA GLY A 320 -0.03 -3.24 -17.41
C GLY A 320 0.32 -4.30 -18.44
N ILE A 321 -0.06 -4.10 -19.72
CA ILE A 321 0.18 -5.07 -20.79
C ILE A 321 1.37 -4.60 -21.64
N ARG A 322 2.50 -5.31 -21.59
CA ARG A 322 3.71 -4.94 -22.33
C ARG A 322 3.94 -5.86 -23.52
N LYS A 323 4.49 -5.27 -24.58
CA LYS A 323 4.85 -6.00 -25.80
C LYS A 323 5.88 -7.09 -25.49
N ASN A 324 5.60 -8.31 -25.92
CA ASN A 324 6.42 -9.52 -25.75
C ASN A 324 6.61 -10.01 -24.29
N GLU A 325 5.95 -9.40 -23.31
CA GLU A 325 6.01 -9.84 -21.92
C GLU A 325 5.25 -11.17 -21.76
N LEU A 326 5.86 -12.09 -21.01
CA LEU A 326 5.28 -13.37 -20.64
C LEU A 326 4.81 -13.29 -19.18
N TYR A 327 3.52 -13.48 -18.95
CA TYR A 327 2.93 -13.58 -17.62
C TYR A 327 2.91 -15.04 -17.21
N GLU A 328 3.87 -15.44 -16.37
CA GLU A 328 4.04 -16.82 -15.94
C GLU A 328 2.90 -17.29 -15.02
N PHE A 329 2.56 -18.57 -15.10
CA PHE A 329 1.66 -19.27 -14.19
C PHE A 329 2.48 -20.10 -13.19
N PRO A 330 2.80 -19.54 -12.00
CA PRO A 330 3.83 -20.12 -11.12
C PRO A 330 3.53 -21.54 -10.66
N ARG A 331 2.23 -21.87 -10.53
CA ARG A 331 1.74 -23.20 -10.14
C ARG A 331 2.21 -24.30 -11.09
N LEU A 332 2.28 -24.00 -12.38
CA LEU A 332 2.60 -24.98 -13.40
C LEU A 332 4.12 -25.26 -13.44
N GLY A 333 4.96 -24.36 -12.92
CA GLY A 333 6.42 -24.32 -13.11
C GLY A 333 7.30 -25.40 -12.44
N LYS A 334 6.80 -26.26 -11.53
CA LYS A 334 7.69 -27.14 -10.72
C LYS A 334 7.36 -28.63 -10.83
N SER A 335 8.31 -29.42 -11.34
CA SER A 335 8.36 -30.89 -11.17
C SER A 335 8.94 -31.25 -9.80
N GLU A 336 8.43 -32.35 -9.24
CA GLU A 336 8.88 -32.97 -7.99
C GLU A 336 10.40 -33.19 -7.94
N GLU A 337 11.10 -32.47 -7.08
CA GLU A 337 12.29 -33.00 -6.41
C GLU A 337 12.45 -32.34 -5.04
N LYS A 338 12.39 -33.19 -4.01
CA LYS A 338 12.70 -33.03 -2.59
C LYS A 338 12.73 -31.60 -2.03
N ARG A 339 11.71 -31.34 -1.19
CA ARG A 339 11.77 -30.45 -0.03
C ARG A 339 13.00 -30.77 0.84
N GLU A 340 14.10 -30.09 0.59
CA GLU A 340 15.05 -29.69 1.60
C GLU A 340 15.17 -28.16 1.55
N THR A 341 15.07 -27.57 2.73
CA THR A 341 15.06 -26.15 3.02
C THR A 341 16.35 -25.48 2.53
N ALA A 342 16.29 -24.83 1.37
CA ALA A 342 17.17 -23.75 1.00
C ALA A 342 16.30 -22.60 0.48
N ALA A 343 16.27 -21.52 1.24
CA ALA A 343 15.50 -20.32 0.91
C ALA A 343 16.01 -19.71 -0.41
N ALA A 344 15.14 -19.69 -1.42
CA ALA A 344 15.28 -18.78 -2.56
C ALA A 344 14.75 -17.39 -2.16
N PRO A 345 15.34 -16.30 -2.67
CA PRO A 345 15.23 -14.97 -2.08
C PRO A 345 13.79 -14.44 -2.18
N ALA A 346 13.30 -13.92 -1.06
CA ALA A 346 12.00 -13.27 -0.96
C ALA A 346 11.92 -12.10 -1.94
N LYS A 347 10.83 -11.99 -2.71
CA LYS A 347 10.42 -10.69 -3.25
C LYS A 347 10.05 -9.84 -2.04
N GLU A 348 10.85 -8.82 -1.76
CA GLU A 348 10.65 -7.89 -0.66
C GLU A 348 9.30 -7.19 -0.84
N VAL A 349 8.34 -7.52 0.03
CA VAL A 349 7.23 -6.61 0.31
C VAL A 349 7.88 -5.31 0.77
N PRO A 350 7.59 -4.13 0.19
CA PRO A 350 8.04 -2.87 0.75
C PRO A 350 7.52 -2.82 2.19
N TYR A 351 8.43 -2.82 3.16
CA TYR A 351 8.07 -2.75 4.57
C TYR A 351 8.93 -1.69 5.24
N ILE A 352 8.36 -1.00 6.23
CA ILE A 352 9.12 -0.02 7.02
C ILE A 352 10.21 -0.77 7.78
N GLU A 353 11.46 -0.43 7.51
CA GLU A 353 12.58 -0.92 8.26
C GLU A 353 12.52 -0.37 9.71
N LEU A 354 12.08 -1.21 10.65
CA LEU A 354 11.88 -0.83 12.05
C LEU A 354 13.18 -0.45 12.80
N SER A 355 14.36 -0.77 12.23
CA SER A 355 15.66 -0.27 12.71
C SER A 355 15.83 1.23 12.50
N LYS A 356 15.00 1.89 11.68
CA LYS A 356 15.10 3.33 11.47
C LYS A 356 14.60 4.12 12.68
N THR A 357 15.13 5.33 12.80
CA THR A 357 14.69 6.34 13.77
C THR A 357 13.41 7.01 13.28
N GLY A 358 12.47 7.26 14.18
CA GLY A 358 11.27 8.04 13.92
C GLY A 358 11.30 9.34 14.72
N TRP A 359 10.81 10.43 14.13
CA TRP A 359 10.75 11.73 14.81
C TRP A 359 9.39 11.90 15.47
N GLN A 360 9.38 11.96 16.80
CA GLN A 360 8.16 12.28 17.53
C GLN A 360 7.76 13.73 17.22
N LEU A 361 6.51 13.93 16.80
CA LEU A 361 5.99 15.27 16.58
C LEU A 361 5.59 15.89 17.93
N PRO A 362 5.91 17.17 18.18
CA PRO A 362 5.48 17.87 19.40
C PRO A 362 3.96 17.89 19.51
N GLN A 363 3.43 17.68 20.71
CA GLN A 363 1.98 17.62 20.91
C GLN A 363 1.32 18.99 20.67
N GLU A 364 2.05 20.06 20.98
CA GLU A 364 1.66 21.45 20.82
C GLU A 364 1.61 21.90 19.34
N TRP A 365 2.21 21.15 18.42
CA TRP A 365 2.23 21.51 17.00
C TRP A 365 0.81 21.49 16.41
N GLU A 366 0.45 22.59 15.74
CA GLU A 366 -0.86 22.79 15.12
C GLU A 366 -0.72 22.96 13.60
N PRO A 367 -1.00 21.90 12.81
CA PRO A 367 -0.77 21.90 11.36
C PRO A 367 -1.57 22.94 10.56
N ASP A 368 -2.64 23.49 11.15
CA ASP A 368 -3.47 24.52 10.53
C ASP A 368 -2.91 25.94 10.72
N ILE A 369 -2.02 26.13 11.69
CA ILE A 369 -1.35 27.40 11.98
C ILE A 369 0.09 27.36 11.48
N ASP A 370 0.79 26.28 11.81
CA ASP A 370 2.19 26.07 11.46
C ASP A 370 2.27 25.28 10.15
N ALA A 371 2.63 25.96 9.07
CA ALA A 371 2.66 25.36 7.73
C ALA A 371 3.71 24.24 7.59
N ALA A 372 4.81 24.30 8.33
CA ALA A 372 5.91 23.34 8.24
C ALA A 372 5.88 22.29 9.36
N VAL A 373 6.16 21.04 9.00
CA VAL A 373 6.29 19.94 9.98
C VAL A 373 7.55 20.14 10.84
N PRO A 374 7.46 20.12 12.17
CA PRO A 374 8.56 20.45 13.08
C PRO A 374 9.52 19.26 13.31
N VAL A 375 10.18 18.81 12.25
CA VAL A 375 11.17 17.72 12.34
C VAL A 375 12.46 18.22 12.99
N ASN A 376 12.88 17.56 14.08
CA ASN A 376 14.09 17.91 14.83
C ASN A 376 14.68 16.67 15.51
N ASP A 377 15.99 16.46 15.36
CA ASP A 377 16.68 15.30 15.89
C ASP A 377 16.62 15.14 17.40
N ARG A 378 16.37 16.21 18.15
CA ARG A 378 16.13 16.11 19.59
C ARG A 378 14.92 15.23 19.96
N TYR A 379 14.02 14.98 19.00
CA TYR A 379 12.83 14.15 19.15
C TYR A 379 12.90 12.82 18.39
N ALA A 380 14.05 12.48 17.81
CA ALA A 380 14.17 11.22 17.09
C ALA A 380 14.48 10.08 18.06
N LEU A 381 13.68 9.02 17.96
CA LEU A 381 13.75 7.81 18.78
C LEU A 381 13.79 6.58 17.89
N SER A 382 14.46 5.52 18.34
CA SER A 382 14.41 4.20 17.73
C SER A 382 12.98 3.68 17.77
N LEU A 383 12.39 3.36 16.61
CA LEU A 383 11.01 2.92 16.53
C LEU A 383 10.82 1.52 17.11
N LYS A 384 11.80 0.63 16.94
CA LYS A 384 11.68 -0.77 17.34
C LYS A 384 11.35 -0.98 18.82
N PRO A 385 12.06 -0.36 19.79
CA PRO A 385 11.66 -0.41 21.21
C PRO A 385 10.22 0.02 21.47
N ILE A 386 9.75 1.06 20.78
CA ILE A 386 8.42 1.63 20.98
C ILE A 386 7.33 0.71 20.43
N LEU A 387 7.52 0.18 19.22
CA LEU A 387 6.50 -0.60 18.52
C LEU A 387 6.48 -2.08 18.94
N VAL A 388 7.65 -2.68 19.17
CA VAL A 388 7.77 -4.11 19.50
C VAL A 388 8.00 -4.33 21.00
N GLY A 389 8.84 -3.51 21.62
CA GLY A 389 9.20 -3.65 23.03
C GLY A 389 8.07 -3.29 24.00
N ASN A 390 7.19 -2.37 23.61
CA ASN A 390 6.02 -2.03 24.41
C ASN A 390 4.99 -3.17 24.41
N ARG A 391 4.94 -3.92 25.52
CA ARG A 391 4.08 -5.09 25.69
C ARG A 391 2.67 -4.75 26.20
N ASP A 392 2.44 -3.50 26.58
CA ASP A 392 1.15 -2.99 27.06
C ASP A 392 0.26 -2.49 25.90
N SER A 393 -0.97 -2.10 26.22
CA SER A 393 -1.85 -1.43 25.26
C SER A 393 -1.31 -0.03 24.94
N TYR A 394 -1.25 0.34 23.66
CA TYR A 394 -0.84 1.68 23.25
C TYR A 394 -1.51 2.10 21.94
N THR A 395 -1.41 3.39 21.61
CA THR A 395 -1.83 3.93 20.32
C THR A 395 -0.72 4.79 19.74
N VAL A 396 -0.27 4.47 18.54
CA VAL A 396 0.76 5.23 17.82
C VAL A 396 0.23 5.58 16.43
N PHE A 397 0.37 6.84 16.04
CA PHE A 397 0.21 7.26 14.66
C PHE A 397 1.58 7.26 14.00
N LEU A 398 1.72 6.50 12.92
CA LEU A 398 2.90 6.54 12.07
C LEU A 398 2.55 7.34 10.81
N ALA A 399 3.32 8.38 10.55
CA ALA A 399 3.28 9.16 9.33
C ALA A 399 4.40 8.68 8.40
N THR A 400 4.04 8.07 7.27
CA THR A 400 4.98 7.29 6.46
C THR A 400 4.73 7.47 4.95
N SER A 401 5.66 6.98 4.14
CA SER A 401 5.48 6.83 2.69
C SER A 401 4.94 5.45 2.29
N GLU A 402 4.88 4.50 3.23
CA GLU A 402 4.59 3.11 2.93
C GLU A 402 3.11 2.81 3.15
N ALA A 403 2.45 2.29 2.11
CA ALA A 403 1.02 2.01 2.13
C ALA A 403 0.64 0.77 2.95
N GLU A 404 1.57 -0.17 3.12
CA GLU A 404 1.36 -1.46 3.79
C GLU A 404 2.71 -2.10 4.16
N GLY A 405 2.66 -3.29 4.79
CA GLY A 405 3.84 -4.08 5.13
C GLY A 405 4.35 -3.85 6.56
N ILE A 406 3.74 -2.95 7.32
CA ILE A 406 4.14 -2.65 8.70
C ILE A 406 3.78 -3.83 9.61
N GLY A 407 2.60 -4.42 9.44
CA GLY A 407 2.19 -5.61 10.20
C GLY A 407 3.11 -6.80 9.92
N TYR A 408 3.52 -6.98 8.66
CA TYR A 408 4.53 -7.98 8.30
C TYR A 408 5.88 -7.74 8.99
N ALA A 409 6.39 -6.49 8.99
CA ALA A 409 7.63 -6.13 9.68
C ALA A 409 7.58 -6.41 11.18
N LEU A 410 6.46 -6.04 11.82
CA LEU A 410 6.24 -6.27 13.24
C LEU A 410 6.17 -7.78 13.56
N GLN A 411 5.45 -8.56 12.76
CA GLN A 411 5.33 -10.00 12.95
C GLN A 411 6.68 -10.71 12.80
N ARG A 412 7.54 -10.25 11.89
CA ARG A 412 8.89 -10.77 11.72
C ARG A 412 9.77 -10.49 12.94
N GLU A 413 9.71 -9.29 13.50
CA GLU A 413 10.45 -8.95 14.74
C GLU A 413 9.91 -9.74 15.95
N GLU A 414 8.59 -9.92 16.08
CA GLU A 414 8.01 -10.76 17.14
C GLU A 414 8.53 -12.20 17.07
N GLN A 415 8.62 -12.77 15.86
CA GLN A 415 9.17 -14.11 15.68
C GLN A 415 10.67 -14.15 15.99
N LYS A 416 11.45 -13.16 15.55
CA LYS A 416 12.89 -13.03 15.88
C LYS A 416 13.09 -13.11 17.40
N TYR A 417 12.38 -12.31 18.18
CA TYR A 417 12.54 -12.29 19.63
C TYR A 417 11.94 -13.52 20.32
N LYS A 418 10.91 -14.14 19.74
CA LYS A 418 10.43 -15.45 20.20
C LYS A 418 11.52 -16.51 20.09
N ASP A 419 12.22 -16.55 18.96
CA ASP A 419 13.28 -17.52 18.72
C ASP A 419 14.48 -17.27 19.65
N MET A 420 14.79 -16.00 19.96
CA MET A 420 15.88 -15.64 20.87
C MET A 420 15.58 -15.90 22.35
N TYR A 421 14.37 -15.58 22.83
CA TYR A 421 14.04 -15.55 24.26
C TYR A 421 13.05 -16.63 24.71
N GLY A 422 12.51 -17.43 23.79
CA GLY A 422 11.64 -18.56 24.08
C GLY A 422 10.37 -18.15 24.84
N GLU A 423 10.08 -18.81 25.96
CA GLU A 423 8.88 -18.55 26.77
C GLU A 423 8.87 -17.16 27.42
N LYS A 424 10.01 -16.49 27.55
CA LYS A 424 10.09 -15.11 28.08
C LYS A 424 9.50 -14.08 27.14
N TRP A 425 9.41 -14.40 25.84
CA TRP A 425 8.76 -13.57 24.83
C TRP A 425 7.41 -14.17 24.42
N GLU A 426 6.33 -13.50 24.79
CA GLU A 426 4.98 -13.84 24.36
C GLU A 426 4.71 -13.11 23.04
N ILE A 427 4.43 -13.82 21.94
CA ILE A 427 4.18 -13.21 20.62
C ILE A 427 2.89 -12.37 20.69
N ARG A 428 2.97 -11.14 20.18
CA ARG A 428 1.78 -10.37 19.80
C ARG A 428 1.46 -10.66 18.33
N ASN A 429 0.27 -11.16 18.04
CA ASN A 429 -0.16 -11.40 16.67
C ASN A 429 -0.58 -10.08 16.03
N TRP A 430 0.14 -9.66 15.00
CA TRP A 430 -0.13 -8.42 14.28
C TRP A 430 -1.04 -8.66 13.09
N MET A 431 -2.13 -7.89 13.04
CA MET A 431 -3.04 -7.84 11.90
C MET A 431 -2.87 -6.50 11.21
N GLU A 432 -2.89 -6.50 9.88
CA GLU A 432 -2.79 -5.30 9.07
C GLU A 432 -4.05 -5.15 8.22
N ALA A 433 -4.71 -4.00 8.33
CA ALA A 433 -5.94 -3.69 7.62
C ALA A 433 -5.76 -2.46 6.72
N LYS A 434 -6.47 -2.44 5.60
CA LYS A 434 -6.63 -1.28 4.74
C LYS A 434 -7.93 -0.56 5.12
N ASP A 435 -7.87 0.76 5.25
CA ASP A 435 -8.99 1.67 5.58
C ASP A 435 -9.57 1.53 7.00
N ASP A 436 -10.61 2.31 7.33
CA ASP A 436 -11.23 2.43 8.66
C ASP A 436 -12.03 1.19 9.12
N ILE A 437 -11.85 0.04 8.45
CA ILE A 437 -12.59 -1.19 8.69
C ILE A 437 -11.83 -2.06 9.68
N CYS A 438 -12.46 -2.28 10.83
CA CYS A 438 -11.98 -3.19 11.87
C CYS A 438 -12.11 -4.64 11.40
N PRO A 439 -11.02 -5.44 11.36
CA PRO A 439 -11.08 -6.78 10.78
C PRO A 439 -11.70 -7.87 11.68
N TRP A 440 -12.27 -7.56 12.85
CA TRP A 440 -12.73 -8.62 13.77
C TRP A 440 -14.15 -8.43 14.35
N GLU A 441 -14.89 -9.55 14.41
CA GLU A 441 -16.07 -9.77 15.25
C GLU A 441 -15.93 -11.00 16.18
N GLN A 442 -14.77 -11.67 16.23
CA GLN A 442 -14.55 -12.81 17.14
C GLN A 442 -13.78 -12.38 18.39
N GLU A 443 -14.33 -12.69 19.56
CA GLU A 443 -13.63 -12.63 20.85
C GLU A 443 -12.60 -13.76 20.89
N GLU A 444 -11.39 -13.51 20.38
CA GLU A 444 -10.27 -14.40 20.60
C GLU A 444 -9.51 -14.01 21.87
N ASN A 445 -9.28 -14.98 22.75
CA ASN A 445 -8.40 -14.84 23.90
C ASN A 445 -6.93 -14.75 23.42
N GLY A 446 -6.29 -13.59 23.53
CA GLY A 446 -4.86 -13.40 23.20
C GLY A 446 -4.40 -11.94 23.19
N LYS A 447 -3.08 -11.71 23.13
CA LYS A 447 -2.50 -10.39 22.88
C LYS A 447 -2.41 -10.12 21.38
N PHE A 448 -3.19 -9.16 20.91
CA PHE A 448 -3.23 -8.75 19.51
C PHE A 448 -2.65 -7.34 19.31
N GLY A 449 -2.13 -7.10 18.12
CA GLY A 449 -1.77 -5.79 17.62
C GLY A 449 -2.49 -5.52 16.31
N LEU A 450 -2.99 -4.30 16.12
CA LEU A 450 -3.63 -3.87 14.89
C LEU A 450 -2.81 -2.77 14.24
N VAL A 451 -2.49 -2.94 12.96
CA VAL A 451 -2.02 -1.90 12.05
C VAL A 451 -3.16 -1.53 11.12
N ILE A 452 -3.44 -0.23 10.98
CA ILE A 452 -4.41 0.28 10.02
C ILE A 452 -3.71 1.23 9.08
N ASN A 453 -3.77 0.94 7.80
CA ASN A 453 -3.22 1.77 6.75
C ASN A 453 -4.32 2.68 6.19
N VAL A 454 -4.13 3.98 6.38
CA VAL A 454 -5.05 5.00 5.89
C VAL A 454 -4.29 5.96 4.99
N LYS A 455 -4.75 6.09 3.75
CA LYS A 455 -4.19 7.05 2.81
C LYS A 455 -4.58 8.47 3.24
N ALA A 456 -3.59 9.35 3.47
CA ALA A 456 -3.80 10.69 4.03
C ALA A 456 -4.83 11.51 3.24
N GLU A 457 -4.78 11.42 1.91
CA GLU A 457 -5.66 12.14 0.98
C GLU A 457 -7.14 11.71 1.08
N LYS A 458 -7.43 10.55 1.70
CA LYS A 458 -8.78 10.03 1.89
C LYS A 458 -9.35 10.31 3.29
N ILE A 459 -8.58 10.93 4.18
CA ILE A 459 -8.98 11.10 5.58
C ILE A 459 -10.02 12.20 5.73
N ILE A 460 -11.20 11.82 6.19
CA ILE A 460 -12.15 12.73 6.85
C ILE A 460 -11.84 12.67 8.35
N SER A 461 -11.07 13.64 8.85
CA SER A 461 -10.40 13.62 10.16
C SER A 461 -11.31 13.34 11.36
N GLY A 462 -12.59 13.73 11.30
CA GLY A 462 -13.58 13.48 12.36
C GLY A 462 -14.06 12.02 12.47
N ARG A 463 -14.06 11.26 11.37
CA ARG A 463 -14.57 9.88 11.35
C ARG A 463 -13.57 8.89 11.95
N LEU A 464 -12.30 9.01 11.58
CA LEU A 464 -11.24 8.07 12.03
C LEU A 464 -10.99 8.16 13.55
N GLY A 465 -11.00 9.36 14.12
CA GLY A 465 -10.84 9.53 15.57
C GLY A 465 -11.95 8.85 16.38
N ALA A 466 -13.21 8.94 15.93
CA ALA A 466 -14.34 8.29 16.57
C ALA A 466 -14.27 6.75 16.47
N VAL A 467 -13.78 6.23 15.34
CA VAL A 467 -13.57 4.79 15.13
C VAL A 467 -12.49 4.26 16.09
N ILE A 468 -11.35 4.95 16.20
CA ILE A 468 -10.28 4.60 17.15
C ILE A 468 -10.80 4.60 18.59
N GLN A 469 -11.61 5.60 18.96
CA GLN A 469 -12.25 5.66 20.28
C GLN A 469 -13.18 4.45 20.53
N SER A 470 -13.96 4.04 19.54
CA SER A 470 -14.82 2.86 19.63
C SER A 470 -14.01 1.59 19.89
N TRP A 471 -12.91 1.38 19.17
CA TRP A 471 -12.05 0.21 19.38
C TRP A 471 -11.36 0.21 20.73
N ARG A 472 -10.87 1.36 21.20
CA ARG A 472 -10.24 1.45 22.53
C ARG A 472 -11.23 1.15 23.65
N LYS A 473 -12.52 1.48 23.47
CA LYS A 473 -13.57 1.08 24.41
C LYS A 473 -13.85 -0.43 24.37
N LYS A 474 -13.83 -1.03 23.18
CA LYS A 474 -14.15 -2.46 22.97
C LYS A 474 -12.95 -3.38 23.30
N TYR A 475 -11.71 -2.91 23.13
CA TYR A 475 -10.47 -3.70 23.28
C TYR A 475 -9.42 -2.94 24.10
N SER A 476 -9.58 -2.95 25.42
CA SER A 476 -8.73 -2.20 26.35
C SER A 476 -7.26 -2.64 26.36
N GLN A 477 -6.95 -3.87 25.91
CA GLN A 477 -5.60 -4.45 25.89
C GLN A 477 -4.90 -4.35 24.52
N LEU A 478 -5.54 -3.76 23.51
CA LEU A 478 -5.05 -3.74 22.13
C LEU A 478 -3.92 -2.71 21.93
N ALA A 479 -2.84 -3.13 21.26
CA ALA A 479 -1.88 -2.21 20.66
C ALA A 479 -2.38 -1.79 19.27
N VAL A 480 -2.49 -0.48 19.04
CA VAL A 480 -3.02 0.08 17.79
C VAL A 480 -1.97 0.97 17.16
N ILE A 481 -1.64 0.68 15.91
CA ILE A 481 -0.80 1.49 15.05
C ILE A 481 -1.68 1.99 13.91
N VAL A 482 -1.83 3.31 13.79
CA VAL A 482 -2.52 3.94 12.68
C VAL A 482 -1.45 4.50 11.76
N ASN A 483 -1.18 3.78 10.68
CA ASN A 483 -0.30 4.25 9.62
C ASN A 483 -1.08 5.19 8.70
N ILE A 484 -0.77 6.48 8.78
CA ILE A 484 -1.24 7.47 7.83
C ILE A 484 -0.13 7.63 6.80
N TRP A 485 -0.44 7.29 5.56
CA TRP A 485 0.56 7.24 4.50
C TRP A 485 0.20 8.17 3.34
N SER A 486 1.23 8.73 2.71
CA SER A 486 1.17 9.54 1.50
C SER A 486 2.52 9.51 0.81
N GLU A 487 2.58 9.81 -0.48
CA GLU A 487 3.86 10.01 -1.19
C GLU A 487 4.73 11.10 -0.52
N SER A 488 4.10 12.08 0.13
CA SER A 488 4.78 13.03 1.01
C SER A 488 4.64 12.59 2.47
N PRO A 489 5.72 12.12 3.14
CA PRO A 489 5.64 11.76 4.54
C PRO A 489 5.36 13.00 5.42
N TYR A 490 5.69 14.20 4.97
CA TYR A 490 5.32 15.45 5.64
C TYR A 490 3.83 15.74 5.55
N TYR A 491 3.20 15.49 4.41
CA TYR A 491 1.75 15.57 4.27
C TYR A 491 1.05 14.56 5.19
N SER A 492 1.55 13.32 5.23
CA SER A 492 1.04 12.30 6.14
C SER A 492 1.18 12.71 7.62
N ALA A 493 2.27 13.40 8.00
CA ALA A 493 2.51 13.91 9.34
C ALA A 493 1.47 14.97 9.75
N ARG A 494 1.10 15.88 8.85
CA ARG A 494 0.06 16.88 9.09
C ARG A 494 -1.27 16.20 9.41
N TYR A 495 -1.68 15.22 8.61
CA TYR A 495 -2.93 14.50 8.83
C TYR A 495 -2.89 13.63 10.10
N ALA A 496 -1.75 13.00 10.39
CA ALA A 496 -1.58 12.25 11.62
C ALA A 496 -1.76 13.11 12.87
N GLN A 497 -1.19 14.32 12.87
CA GLN A 497 -1.38 15.27 13.96
C GLN A 497 -2.83 15.78 14.05
N LEU A 498 -3.50 16.03 12.91
CA LEU A 498 -4.92 16.43 12.90
C LEU A 498 -5.84 15.34 13.48
N VAL A 499 -5.61 14.07 13.11
CA VAL A 499 -6.39 12.95 13.66
C VAL A 499 -6.10 12.76 15.15
N PHE A 500 -4.83 12.85 15.56
CA PHE A 500 -4.42 12.80 16.97
C PHE A 500 -5.15 13.85 17.82
N ARG A 501 -5.23 15.10 17.35
CA ARG A 501 -5.93 16.19 18.07
C ARG A 501 -7.44 15.99 18.19
N ASN A 502 -8.04 15.19 17.31
CA ASN A 502 -9.47 14.85 17.37
C ASN A 502 -9.75 13.65 18.30
N LEU A 503 -8.73 13.03 18.89
CA LEU A 503 -8.93 12.00 19.92
C LEU A 503 -9.33 12.61 21.25
N SER A 504 -10.06 11.85 22.06
CA SER A 504 -10.37 12.23 23.44
C SER A 504 -9.12 12.16 24.32
N ASP A 505 -8.99 13.07 25.28
CA ASP A 505 -7.89 13.13 26.27
C ASP A 505 -7.63 11.80 27.02
N SER A 506 -8.63 10.92 27.08
CA SER A 506 -8.51 9.60 27.71
C SER A 506 -7.66 8.59 26.90
N ILE A 507 -7.40 8.85 25.62
CA ILE A 507 -6.57 8.01 24.76
C ILE A 507 -5.18 8.64 24.66
N LYS A 508 -4.23 8.08 25.40
CA LYS A 508 -2.82 8.45 25.24
C LYS A 508 -2.30 7.89 23.93
N ALA A 509 -1.90 8.77 23.02
CA ALA A 509 -1.30 8.44 21.74
C ALA A 509 -0.08 9.32 21.46
N ARG A 510 0.77 8.89 20.53
CA ARG A 510 1.90 9.68 20.02
C ARG A 510 1.94 9.63 18.51
N VAL A 511 2.45 10.68 17.89
CA VAL A 511 2.62 10.79 16.44
C VAL A 511 4.10 10.75 16.12
N PHE A 512 4.49 9.84 15.24
CA PHE A 512 5.85 9.71 14.73
C PHE A 512 5.88 9.87 13.23
N LEU A 513 6.78 10.71 12.74
CA LEU A 513 7.20 10.70 11.35
C LEU A 513 8.25 9.61 11.16
N ALA A 514 7.95 8.58 10.37
CA ALA A 514 8.88 7.54 9.95
C ALA A 514 9.18 7.71 8.47
N ALA A 515 10.21 8.51 8.17
CA ALA A 515 10.61 8.87 6.82
C ALA A 515 12.12 8.69 6.64
N ASP A 516 12.53 8.33 5.42
CA ASP A 516 13.94 8.33 5.07
C ASP A 516 14.37 9.74 4.66
N LEU A 517 15.01 10.46 5.56
CA LEU A 517 15.45 11.84 5.35
C LEU A 517 16.78 11.96 4.59
N ASP A 518 17.45 10.84 4.33
CA ASP A 518 18.74 10.79 3.62
C ASP A 518 18.60 10.54 2.11
N LYS A 519 17.41 10.11 1.68
CA LYS A 519 17.11 9.70 0.31
C LYS A 519 17.24 10.87 -0.67
N ASP A 520 18.23 10.79 -1.55
CA ASP A 520 18.41 11.73 -2.65
C ASP A 520 17.68 11.24 -3.91
N LYS A 521 16.92 12.14 -4.54
CA LYS A 521 16.37 11.95 -5.88
C LYS A 521 17.24 12.70 -6.90
N VAL A 522 17.40 12.11 -8.09
CA VAL A 522 17.92 12.83 -9.25
C VAL A 522 16.84 13.78 -9.75
N LEU A 523 17.08 15.08 -9.60
CA LEU A 523 16.14 16.12 -10.05
C LEU A 523 16.10 16.21 -11.57
N SER A 524 14.90 16.34 -12.12
CA SER A 524 14.67 16.69 -13.51
C SER A 524 15.13 18.12 -13.81
N ALA A 525 15.30 18.44 -15.10
CA ALA A 525 15.69 19.78 -15.53
C ALA A 525 14.68 20.85 -15.08
N GLU A 526 13.38 20.52 -15.11
CA GLU A 526 12.30 21.41 -14.68
C GLU A 526 12.33 21.66 -13.17
N GLU A 527 12.51 20.62 -12.35
CA GLU A 527 12.64 20.76 -10.88
C GLU A 527 13.85 21.62 -10.51
N LEU A 528 14.99 21.44 -11.20
CA LEU A 528 16.16 22.29 -11.02
C LEU A 528 15.87 23.75 -11.38
N GLU A 529 15.20 24.00 -12.51
CA GLU A 529 14.82 25.35 -12.93
C GLU A 529 13.91 26.04 -11.89
N ASN A 530 12.95 25.31 -11.33
CA ASN A 530 12.07 25.80 -10.27
C ASN A 530 12.85 26.19 -9.01
N ILE A 531 13.77 25.33 -8.56
CA ILE A 531 14.64 25.62 -7.41
C ILE A 531 15.52 26.85 -7.68
N TYR A 532 16.13 26.94 -8.87
CA TYR A 532 16.92 28.10 -9.26
C TYR A 532 16.07 29.37 -9.29
N GLY A 533 14.85 29.29 -9.79
CA GLY A 533 13.85 30.35 -9.75
C GLY A 533 13.61 30.84 -8.33
N LYS A 534 13.38 29.92 -7.39
CA LYS A 534 13.14 30.26 -5.98
C LYS A 534 14.34 30.95 -5.31
N VAL A 535 15.55 30.43 -5.50
CA VAL A 535 16.75 31.08 -4.93
C VAL A 535 17.05 32.43 -5.60
N LYS A 536 16.70 32.59 -6.88
CA LYS A 536 16.78 33.88 -7.58
C LYS A 536 15.79 34.90 -7.00
N GLU A 537 14.57 34.46 -6.66
CA GLU A 537 13.57 35.27 -5.97
C GLU A 537 14.14 35.80 -4.65
N PHE A 538 14.66 34.94 -3.77
CA PHE A 538 15.30 35.35 -2.51
C PHE A 538 16.47 36.33 -2.68
N ASN A 539 17.22 36.21 -3.79
CA ASN A 539 18.30 37.14 -4.11
C ASN A 539 17.81 38.50 -4.62
N SER A 540 16.58 38.58 -5.12
CA SER A 540 15.96 39.80 -5.66
C SER A 540 15.03 40.50 -4.67
N ALA A 541 14.46 39.76 -3.71
CA ALA A 541 13.53 40.26 -2.72
C ALA A 541 14.24 40.70 -1.43
N GLN A 542 13.67 41.69 -0.74
CA GLN A 542 14.06 42.04 0.62
C GLN A 542 13.23 41.21 1.61
N ILE A 543 13.60 39.94 1.74
CA ILE A 543 12.94 38.97 2.63
C ILE A 543 13.62 38.96 4.01
N SER A 544 12.82 38.80 5.07
CA SER A 544 13.34 38.66 6.43
C SER A 544 13.98 37.28 6.62
N ARG A 545 14.81 37.11 7.65
CA ARG A 545 15.40 35.80 7.99
C ARG A 545 14.30 34.78 8.32
N GLU A 546 13.32 35.20 9.11
CA GLU A 546 12.24 34.37 9.59
C GLU A 546 11.33 33.91 8.44
N ASP A 547 10.99 34.82 7.51
CA ASP A 547 10.17 34.49 6.35
C ASP A 547 10.90 33.55 5.36
N GLU A 548 12.19 33.79 5.08
CA GLU A 548 12.96 32.93 4.17
C GLU A 548 13.11 31.51 4.74
N ILE A 549 13.38 31.38 6.05
CA ILE A 549 13.44 30.07 6.72
C ILE A 549 12.08 29.36 6.65
N ARG A 550 10.98 30.08 6.92
CA ARG A 550 9.63 29.52 6.85
C ARG A 550 9.32 29.01 5.44
N GLU A 551 9.56 29.81 4.41
CA GLU A 551 9.30 29.43 3.02
C GLU A 551 10.14 28.21 2.57
N LEU A 552 11.40 28.12 3.02
CA LEU A 552 12.23 26.93 2.78
C LEU A 552 11.63 25.69 3.45
N GLN A 553 11.15 25.81 4.68
CA GLN A 553 10.56 24.69 5.43
C GLN A 553 9.18 24.28 4.89
N GLU A 554 8.40 25.23 4.37
CA GLU A 554 7.17 24.96 3.61
C GLU A 554 7.48 24.18 2.34
N TRP A 555 8.50 24.60 1.58
CA TRP A 555 8.95 23.85 0.39
C TRP A 555 9.34 22.41 0.72
N ARG A 556 10.00 22.18 1.85
CA ARG A 556 10.31 20.82 2.32
C ARG A 556 9.06 19.97 2.51
N GLY A 557 7.98 20.56 3.02
CA GLY A 557 6.71 19.86 3.23
C GLY A 557 6.01 19.51 1.92
N ASP A 558 5.97 20.49 0.99
CA ASP A 558 5.25 20.38 -0.27
C ASP A 558 6.01 19.54 -1.31
N TYR A 559 7.34 19.68 -1.35
CA TYR A 559 8.23 19.04 -2.33
C TYR A 559 9.42 18.34 -1.64
N PRO A 560 9.19 17.32 -0.81
CA PRO A 560 10.23 16.70 0.00
C PRO A 560 11.37 16.11 -0.80
N GLU A 561 11.08 15.52 -1.97
CA GLU A 561 12.12 14.95 -2.84
C GLU A 561 13.06 16.01 -3.43
N GLN A 562 12.64 17.27 -3.46
CA GLN A 562 13.42 18.41 -3.95
C GLN A 562 14.28 19.05 -2.85
N TRP A 563 14.05 18.70 -1.58
CA TRP A 563 14.63 19.38 -0.43
C TRP A 563 16.16 19.38 -0.43
N SER A 564 16.78 18.22 -0.68
CA SER A 564 18.24 18.09 -0.76
C SER A 564 18.84 18.99 -1.86
N GLY A 565 18.21 19.03 -3.03
CA GLY A 565 18.63 19.91 -4.13
C GLY A 565 18.44 21.39 -3.82
N LEU A 566 17.34 21.75 -3.17
CA LEU A 566 17.08 23.12 -2.73
C LEU A 566 18.14 23.60 -1.72
N LEU A 567 18.46 22.79 -0.69
CA LEU A 567 19.50 23.12 0.28
C LEU A 567 20.87 23.30 -0.39
N LYS A 568 21.24 22.40 -1.31
CA LYS A 568 22.51 22.48 -2.04
C LYS A 568 22.59 23.73 -2.92
N ILE A 569 21.53 24.03 -3.67
CA ILE A 569 21.51 25.21 -4.55
C ILE A 569 21.45 26.50 -3.73
N HIS A 570 20.69 26.52 -2.61
CA HIS A 570 20.65 27.65 -1.68
C HIS A 570 22.05 27.91 -1.10
N ALA A 571 22.71 26.87 -0.56
CA ALA A 571 24.07 26.92 -0.06
C ALA A 571 25.04 27.55 -1.07
N GLN A 572 24.93 27.19 -2.35
CA GLN A 572 25.84 27.67 -3.40
C GLN A 572 25.51 29.08 -3.90
N LYS A 573 24.23 29.36 -4.17
CA LYS A 573 23.78 30.50 -4.98
C LYS A 573 23.14 31.63 -4.19
N ARG A 574 22.75 31.43 -2.93
CA ARG A 574 22.24 32.51 -2.09
C ARG A 574 23.36 33.51 -1.80
N LYS A 575 23.10 34.79 -2.10
CA LYS A 575 24.07 35.89 -2.00
C LYS A 575 24.05 36.55 -0.62
N GLY A 576 25.10 37.33 -0.34
CA GLY A 576 25.21 38.12 0.89
C GLY A 576 25.47 37.24 2.10
N MET A 577 24.92 37.59 3.26
CA MET A 577 25.04 36.79 4.50
C MET A 577 23.90 35.77 4.69
N ALA A 578 22.88 35.80 3.84
CA ALA A 578 21.69 34.96 3.95
C ALA A 578 21.90 33.49 3.55
N TRP A 579 23.07 33.12 3.01
CA TRP A 579 23.38 31.72 2.66
C TRP A 579 23.22 30.76 3.84
N ILE A 580 23.49 31.22 5.06
CA ILE A 580 23.34 30.40 6.27
C ILE A 580 21.88 30.13 6.66
N TYR A 581 20.91 30.82 6.04
CA TYR A 581 19.49 30.55 6.29
C TYR A 581 19.09 29.16 5.82
N GLY A 582 19.78 28.60 4.81
CA GLY A 582 19.60 27.21 4.40
C GLY A 582 19.97 26.24 5.52
N TYR A 583 21.05 26.49 6.25
CA TYR A 583 21.43 25.70 7.44
C TYR A 583 20.41 25.86 8.57
N LEU A 584 19.95 27.09 8.84
CA LEU A 584 18.91 27.32 9.84
C LEU A 584 17.58 26.63 9.47
N ALA A 585 17.24 26.57 8.18
CA ALA A 585 16.06 25.91 7.65
C ALA A 585 16.18 24.38 7.62
N ALA A 586 17.37 23.83 7.31
CA ALA A 586 17.72 22.42 7.51
C ALA A 586 17.37 21.97 8.94
N GLY A 587 17.48 22.90 9.89
CA GLY A 587 17.12 22.73 11.27
C GLY A 587 18.17 21.89 11.99
N GLN A 588 17.80 21.37 13.15
CA GLN A 588 18.63 20.43 13.90
C GLN A 588 18.36 19.01 13.39
N VAL A 589 18.47 18.79 12.08
CA VAL A 589 18.35 17.47 11.46
C VAL A 589 19.66 17.19 10.73
N ASP A 590 20.42 16.23 11.24
CA ASP A 590 21.79 15.92 10.85
C ASP A 590 21.87 15.60 9.35
N ALA A 591 20.94 14.77 8.85
CA ALA A 591 20.79 14.42 7.43
C ALA A 591 20.70 15.67 6.53
N HIS A 592 19.83 16.61 6.87
CA HIS A 592 19.62 17.83 6.09
C HIS A 592 20.81 18.79 6.18
N ALA A 593 21.36 18.97 7.39
CA ALA A 593 22.51 19.83 7.60
C ALA A 593 23.73 19.33 6.82
N ALA A 594 23.93 18.01 6.75
CA ALA A 594 24.97 17.39 5.94
C ALA A 594 24.82 17.74 4.46
N LYS A 595 23.61 17.65 3.87
CA LYS A 595 23.39 18.02 2.45
C LYS A 595 23.74 19.47 2.16
N TRP A 596 23.42 20.38 3.08
CA TRP A 596 23.75 21.80 2.95
C TRP A 596 25.26 22.04 3.08
N LEU A 597 25.93 21.40 4.06
CA LEU A 597 27.37 21.51 4.27
C LEU A 597 28.16 20.98 3.08
N GLU A 598 27.75 19.85 2.49
CA GLU A 598 28.38 19.27 1.29
C GLU A 598 28.46 20.22 0.09
N ALA A 599 27.53 21.17 0.00
CA ALA A 599 27.48 22.17 -1.07
C ALA A 599 28.00 23.56 -0.65
N THR A 600 28.39 23.72 0.61
CA THR A 600 28.84 24.99 1.17
C THR A 600 30.36 25.11 1.06
N ASP A 601 30.83 26.26 0.60
CA ASP A 601 32.26 26.58 0.62
C ASP A 601 32.67 27.03 2.02
N ALA A 602 33.67 26.37 2.60
CA ALA A 602 34.22 26.70 3.92
C ALA A 602 34.67 28.17 4.02
N ASP A 603 35.10 28.78 2.91
CA ASP A 603 35.50 30.19 2.87
C ASP A 603 34.34 31.14 3.22
N LYS A 604 33.07 30.70 3.12
CA LYS A 604 31.92 31.51 3.58
C LYS A 604 31.88 31.71 5.09
N PHE A 605 32.48 30.80 5.85
CA PHE A 605 32.63 30.89 7.31
C PHE A 605 33.82 31.73 7.73
N LEU A 606 34.73 32.04 6.81
CA LEU A 606 35.97 32.75 7.12
C LEU A 606 35.93 34.18 6.55
N ARG A 607 36.47 35.13 7.29
CA ARG A 607 36.73 36.50 6.84
C ARG A 607 38.08 36.95 7.38
N GLU A 608 39.04 37.20 6.49
CA GLU A 608 40.39 37.64 6.85
C GLU A 608 41.09 36.71 7.88
N GLY A 609 40.83 35.41 7.81
CA GLY A 609 41.41 34.41 8.72
C GLY A 609 40.69 34.27 10.07
N THR A 610 39.58 34.98 10.29
CA THR A 610 38.71 34.85 11.47
C THR A 610 37.32 34.35 11.07
N LEU A 611 36.47 34.00 12.05
CA LEU A 611 35.08 33.66 11.75
C LEU A 611 34.34 34.85 11.15
N ASN A 612 33.54 34.57 10.12
CA ASN A 612 32.60 35.53 9.56
C ASN A 612 31.74 36.09 10.71
N PRO A 613 31.68 37.41 10.91
CA PRO A 613 30.96 38.01 12.04
C PRO A 613 29.50 37.56 12.12
N TYR A 614 28.85 37.33 10.97
CA TYR A 614 27.47 36.86 10.96
C TYR A 614 27.31 35.50 11.64
N VAL A 615 28.29 34.61 11.47
CA VAL A 615 28.33 33.30 12.14
C VAL A 615 28.59 33.49 13.63
N ALA A 616 29.56 34.34 14.00
CA ALA A 616 29.93 34.57 15.40
C ALA A 616 28.80 35.17 16.27
N TYR A 617 27.80 35.82 15.66
CA TYR A 617 26.62 36.36 16.35
C TYR A 617 25.41 35.41 16.36
N LEU A 618 25.55 34.18 15.85
CA LEU A 618 24.48 33.19 15.97
C LEU A 618 24.25 32.81 17.44
N PRO A 619 23.02 32.47 17.84
CA PRO A 619 22.74 31.99 19.20
C PRO A 619 23.63 30.78 19.55
N GLU A 620 24.09 30.69 20.81
CA GLU A 620 24.99 29.64 21.30
C GLU A 620 24.52 28.23 20.91
N LYS A 621 23.22 27.93 21.07
CA LYS A 621 22.66 26.63 20.68
C LYS A 621 22.80 26.31 19.18
N VAL A 622 22.77 27.32 18.33
CA VAL A 622 22.98 27.16 16.88
C VAL A 622 24.45 26.91 16.58
N ILE A 623 25.35 27.60 17.28
CA ILE A 623 26.80 27.37 17.21
C ILE A 623 27.14 25.94 17.64
N ASP A 624 26.63 25.48 18.77
CA ASP A 624 26.86 24.10 19.25
C ASP A 624 26.42 23.05 18.22
N ASN A 625 25.26 23.26 17.59
CA ASN A 625 24.83 22.37 16.52
C ASN A 625 25.76 22.44 15.32
N LEU A 626 26.19 23.63 14.93
CA LEU A 626 27.05 23.84 13.77
C LEU A 626 28.42 23.18 13.97
N ILE A 627 28.98 23.31 15.18
CA ILE A 627 30.19 22.60 15.61
C ILE A 627 30.00 21.10 15.42
N TRP A 628 28.92 20.54 15.95
CA TRP A 628 28.63 19.11 15.83
C TRP A 628 28.53 18.67 14.36
N GLN A 629 27.78 19.39 13.53
CA GLN A 629 27.63 19.04 12.10
C GLN A 629 28.94 19.16 11.31
N ILE A 630 29.72 20.22 11.53
CA ILE A 630 31.01 20.41 10.85
C ILE A 630 31.99 19.34 11.31
N TYR A 631 31.99 18.98 12.60
CA TYR A 631 32.81 17.90 13.11
C TYR A 631 32.49 16.56 12.43
N LEU A 632 31.21 16.19 12.32
CA LEU A 632 30.78 14.98 11.58
C LEU A 632 31.16 15.06 10.09
N HIS A 633 30.96 16.21 9.45
CA HIS A 633 31.33 16.43 8.06
C HIS A 633 32.85 16.26 7.83
N ASN A 634 33.67 16.83 8.72
CA ASN A 634 35.13 16.76 8.61
C ASN A 634 35.65 15.34 8.85
N ARG A 635 35.02 14.56 9.73
CA ARG A 635 35.35 13.13 9.90
C ARG A 635 35.10 12.31 8.64
N LYS A 636 34.12 12.69 7.82
CA LYS A 636 33.78 11.95 6.60
C LYS A 636 34.63 12.37 5.40
N TYR A 637 34.89 13.66 5.23
CA TYR A 637 35.49 14.19 3.99
C TYR A 637 36.90 14.76 4.16
N HIS A 638 37.37 15.01 5.40
CA HIS A 638 38.67 15.58 5.76
C HIS A 638 39.12 16.81 4.93
N SER A 639 39.10 18.00 5.53
CA SER A 639 39.53 19.24 4.88
C SER A 639 40.19 20.20 5.87
N GLU A 640 41.41 20.66 5.55
CA GLU A 640 42.15 21.63 6.35
C GLU A 640 41.35 22.92 6.59
N LYS A 641 40.57 23.36 5.59
CA LYS A 641 39.73 24.56 5.73
C LYS A 641 38.58 24.35 6.70
N TRP A 642 37.92 23.20 6.64
CA TRP A 642 36.84 22.88 7.59
C TRP A 642 37.37 22.62 9.00
N GLU A 643 38.58 22.08 9.13
CA GLU A 643 39.28 21.96 10.41
C GLU A 643 39.57 23.33 11.03
N GLN A 644 40.08 24.28 10.25
CA GLN A 644 40.24 25.66 10.71
C GLN A 644 38.91 26.30 11.15
N VAL A 645 37.83 26.12 10.38
CA VAL A 645 36.49 26.61 10.76
C VAL A 645 36.02 25.98 12.07
N LEU A 646 36.23 24.67 12.23
CA LEU A 646 35.85 23.93 13.44
C LEU A 646 36.63 24.44 14.66
N GLU A 647 37.94 24.62 14.55
CA GLU A 647 38.79 25.15 15.63
C GLU A 647 38.28 26.50 16.12
N LEU A 648 38.01 27.43 15.20
CA LEU A 648 37.50 28.75 15.55
C LEU A 648 36.09 28.70 16.17
N LEU A 649 35.22 27.82 15.67
CA LEU A 649 33.88 27.65 16.24
C LEU A 649 33.94 27.02 17.64
N MET A 650 34.87 26.10 17.89
CA MET A 650 35.06 25.46 19.20
C MET A 650 35.43 26.45 20.30
N GLU A 651 36.01 27.62 19.97
CA GLU A 651 36.24 28.71 20.92
C GLU A 651 34.93 29.39 21.37
N LEU A 652 33.91 29.39 20.51
CA LEU A 652 32.59 29.97 20.77
C LEU A 652 31.58 28.95 21.35
N GLY A 653 31.84 27.66 21.16
CA GLY A 653 30.97 26.58 21.61
C GLY A 653 30.88 26.45 23.12
N SER A 654 29.73 25.95 23.59
CA SER A 654 29.53 25.65 25.00
C SER A 654 30.50 24.55 25.49
N GLN A 655 30.60 24.39 26.81
CA GLN A 655 31.36 23.27 27.38
C GLN A 655 30.76 21.91 26.99
N SER A 656 29.44 21.90 26.79
CA SER A 656 28.64 20.74 26.42
C SER A 656 29.14 20.14 25.10
N VAL A 657 29.04 20.90 24.00
CA VAL A 657 29.43 20.40 22.67
C VAL A 657 30.91 20.00 22.60
N ARG A 658 31.77 20.68 23.36
CA ARG A 658 33.20 20.33 23.45
C ARG A 658 33.42 18.97 24.08
N TRP A 659 32.65 18.63 25.12
CA TRP A 659 32.67 17.28 25.69
C TRP A 659 32.12 16.25 24.71
N LEU A 660 31.02 16.55 24.01
CA LEU A 660 30.47 15.64 23.00
C LEU A 660 31.48 15.34 21.88
N VAL A 661 32.14 16.36 21.33
CA VAL A 661 33.17 16.20 20.29
C VAL A 661 34.36 15.38 20.82
N SER A 662 34.84 15.67 22.04
CA SER A 662 35.93 14.91 22.68
C SER A 662 35.56 13.44 22.84
N ALA A 663 34.38 13.16 23.43
CA ALA A 663 33.93 11.83 23.75
C ALA A 663 33.76 10.97 22.49
N TYR A 664 33.26 11.57 21.40
CA TYR A 664 33.11 10.88 20.11
C TYR A 664 34.43 10.72 19.34
N GLY A 665 35.40 11.62 19.56
CA GLY A 665 36.65 11.69 18.79
C GLY A 665 37.77 10.80 19.28
N LYS A 666 37.71 10.32 20.52
CA LYS A 666 38.68 9.40 21.12
C LYS A 666 38.14 7.97 21.16
N ASN A 667 39.01 6.98 21.32
CA ASN A 667 38.58 5.67 21.81
C ASN A 667 37.85 5.93 23.15
N VAL A 668 36.54 5.73 23.16
CA VAL A 668 35.66 6.07 24.30
C VAL A 668 36.31 5.67 25.62
N GLU A 669 36.76 6.66 26.41
CA GLU A 669 37.22 6.44 27.77
C GLU A 669 36.02 6.50 28.72
N GLU A 670 35.96 5.59 29.70
CA GLU A 670 34.85 5.44 30.67
C GLU A 670 34.39 6.79 31.28
N THR A 671 35.31 7.73 31.49
CA THR A 671 35.03 9.00 32.21
C THR A 671 34.40 10.11 31.35
N GLU A 672 34.41 10.02 30.02
CA GLU A 672 33.88 11.10 29.16
C GLU A 672 32.38 10.93 28.88
N ALA A 673 31.86 9.70 28.77
CA ALA A 673 30.45 9.43 28.50
C ALA A 673 29.52 9.83 29.66
N GLU A 674 29.93 9.59 30.90
CA GLU A 674 29.14 9.94 32.11
C GLU A 674 28.95 11.47 32.28
N ARG A 675 29.81 12.27 31.65
CA ARG A 675 29.74 13.74 31.70
C ARG A 675 28.74 14.34 30.73
N LEU A 676 28.30 13.56 29.75
CA LEU A 676 27.35 14.01 28.74
C LEU A 676 25.95 14.15 29.35
N SER A 677 25.25 15.18 28.92
CA SER A 677 23.82 15.36 29.18
C SER A 677 23.00 14.35 28.38
N CYS A 678 21.74 14.15 28.79
CA CYS A 678 20.81 13.28 28.06
C CYS A 678 20.66 13.69 26.59
N THR A 679 20.62 15.01 26.32
CA THR A 679 20.50 15.53 24.95
C THR A 679 21.70 15.17 24.08
N GLU A 680 22.90 15.18 24.64
CA GLU A 680 24.13 14.82 23.92
C GLU A 680 24.26 13.32 23.71
N LEU A 681 23.89 12.53 24.72
CA LEU A 681 23.82 11.08 24.59
C LEU A 681 22.81 10.66 23.53
N MET A 682 21.67 11.33 23.44
CA MET A 682 20.70 11.07 22.37
C MET A 682 21.28 11.40 20.99
N ARG A 683 22.03 12.52 20.85
CA ARG A 683 22.73 12.88 19.60
C ARG A 683 23.76 11.83 19.21
N TRP A 684 24.57 11.40 20.16
CA TRP A 684 25.56 10.36 19.93
C TRP A 684 24.90 9.03 19.56
N GLY A 685 23.89 8.59 20.32
CA GLY A 685 23.21 7.31 20.10
C GLY A 685 22.73 7.10 18.67
N LYS A 686 22.23 8.15 18.02
CA LYS A 686 21.76 8.10 16.62
C LYS A 686 22.82 7.69 15.60
N ILE A 687 24.07 8.08 15.85
CA ILE A 687 25.20 7.87 14.93
C ILE A 687 26.21 6.86 15.46
N ALA A 688 25.98 6.32 16.66
CA ALA A 688 26.84 5.33 17.27
C ALA A 688 26.73 4.02 16.46
N ASP A 689 27.87 3.41 16.15
CA ASP A 689 27.91 2.05 15.63
C ASP A 689 27.60 1.03 16.74
N GLU A 690 27.45 -0.23 16.36
CA GLU A 690 27.09 -1.33 17.26
C GLU A 690 28.11 -1.55 18.39
N ASP A 691 29.41 -1.46 18.12
CA ASP A 691 30.46 -1.65 19.12
C ASP A 691 30.47 -0.49 20.15
N THR A 692 30.34 0.74 19.67
CA THR A 692 30.22 1.93 20.52
C THR A 692 28.95 1.87 21.35
N CYS A 693 27.83 1.41 20.77
CA CYS A 693 26.57 1.25 21.47
C CYS A 693 26.72 0.34 22.69
N HIS A 694 27.29 -0.85 22.53
CA HIS A 694 27.51 -1.79 23.63
C HIS A 694 28.37 -1.19 24.75
N LYS A 695 29.51 -0.57 24.39
CA LYS A 695 30.41 0.05 25.39
C LYS A 695 29.73 1.16 26.19
N ILE A 696 28.99 2.04 25.52
CA ILE A 696 28.29 3.14 26.19
C ILE A 696 27.18 2.61 27.11
N LEU A 697 26.42 1.61 26.68
CA LEU A 697 25.38 1.01 27.52
C LEU A 697 25.96 0.33 28.76
N ASP A 698 27.12 -0.31 28.65
CA ASP A 698 27.83 -0.91 29.78
C ASP A 698 28.34 0.16 30.76
N ILE A 699 28.93 1.25 30.26
CA ILE A 699 29.37 2.39 31.08
C ILE A 699 28.18 3.01 31.83
N LEU A 700 27.06 3.22 31.14
CA LEU A 700 25.88 3.89 31.70
C LEU A 700 24.99 2.97 32.54
N GLN A 701 25.31 1.69 32.72
CA GLN A 701 24.44 0.73 33.43
C GLN A 701 24.09 1.18 34.86
N GLY A 702 24.97 1.95 35.52
CA GLY A 702 24.75 2.55 36.83
C GLY A 702 23.90 3.83 36.84
N ASP A 703 23.74 4.48 35.69
CA ASP A 703 22.93 5.69 35.50
C ASP A 703 21.76 5.40 34.55
N ARG A 704 20.67 4.91 35.15
CA ARG A 704 19.47 4.49 34.42
C ARG A 704 18.90 5.57 33.50
N LEU A 705 18.92 6.85 33.92
CA LEU A 705 18.38 7.95 33.11
C LEU A 705 19.16 8.12 31.81
N ARG A 706 20.48 8.25 31.92
CA ARG A 706 21.36 8.45 30.76
C ARG A 706 21.39 7.23 29.87
N MET A 707 21.40 6.03 30.46
CA MET A 707 21.32 4.76 29.74
C MET A 707 20.07 4.70 28.85
N TRP A 708 18.89 4.98 29.40
CA TRP A 708 17.64 4.95 28.64
C TRP A 708 17.57 6.05 27.57
N CYS A 709 18.06 7.26 27.85
CA CYS A 709 18.16 8.32 26.84
C CYS A 709 19.03 7.90 25.65
N PHE A 710 20.20 7.30 25.91
CA PHE A 710 21.06 6.76 24.86
C PHE A 710 20.39 5.60 24.11
N ALA A 711 19.87 4.61 24.84
CA ALA A 711 19.27 3.40 24.27
C ALA A 711 18.06 3.72 23.38
N MET A 712 17.20 4.65 23.80
CA MET A 712 16.01 5.02 23.02
C MET A 712 16.33 5.85 21.79
N ALA A 713 17.50 6.51 21.72
CA ALA A 713 17.93 7.24 20.54
C ALA A 713 18.78 6.40 19.57
N CYS A 714 19.36 5.29 20.04
CA CYS A 714 20.27 4.46 19.27
C CYS A 714 19.55 3.29 18.56
N PRO A 715 19.58 3.22 17.22
CA PRO A 715 19.05 2.08 16.46
C PRO A 715 19.60 0.71 16.90
N HIS A 716 20.90 0.66 17.20
CA HIS A 716 21.62 -0.57 17.58
C HIS A 716 21.33 -1.02 19.02
N ALA A 717 20.79 -0.14 19.87
CA ALA A 717 20.42 -0.49 21.24
C ALA A 717 19.10 -1.27 21.35
N ALA A 718 18.35 -1.41 20.25
CA ALA A 718 17.01 -1.97 20.30
C ALA A 718 16.99 -3.41 20.86
N ASP A 719 17.95 -4.26 20.46
CA ASP A 719 18.03 -5.64 20.94
C ASP A 719 18.33 -5.70 22.45
N ARG A 720 19.13 -4.76 22.97
CA ARG A 720 19.42 -4.60 24.40
C ARG A 720 18.18 -4.15 25.18
N VAL A 721 17.36 -3.27 24.60
CA VAL A 721 16.06 -2.91 25.19
C VAL A 721 15.12 -4.12 25.24
N MET A 722 15.07 -4.95 24.19
CA MET A 722 14.25 -6.18 24.21
C MET A 722 14.73 -7.19 25.28
N GLU A 723 16.04 -7.25 25.53
CA GLU A 723 16.59 -8.04 26.63
C GLU A 723 16.11 -7.53 27.99
N MET A 724 16.10 -6.20 28.20
CA MET A 724 15.56 -5.58 29.42
C MET A 724 14.08 -5.90 29.62
N VAL A 725 13.28 -5.92 28.54
CA VAL A 725 11.86 -6.33 28.57
C VAL A 725 11.68 -7.78 29.03
N CYS A 726 12.64 -8.66 28.74
CA CYS A 726 12.62 -10.08 29.14
C CYS A 726 13.28 -10.36 30.50
N SER A 727 14.06 -9.40 31.02
CA SER A 727 14.87 -9.59 32.22
C SER A 727 14.03 -9.36 33.49
N PRO A 728 14.00 -10.29 34.47
CA PRO A 728 13.29 -10.09 35.72
C PRO A 728 13.67 -8.80 36.47
N ASP A 729 14.93 -8.36 36.34
CA ASP A 729 15.45 -7.20 37.05
C ASP A 729 15.04 -5.86 36.41
N TRP A 730 14.67 -5.88 35.12
CA TRP A 730 14.41 -4.68 34.33
C TRP A 730 13.00 -4.63 33.73
N ARG A 731 12.25 -5.74 33.73
CA ARG A 731 10.97 -5.88 33.04
C ARG A 731 9.97 -4.80 33.43
N ASP A 732 9.83 -4.51 34.72
CA ASP A 732 8.87 -3.52 35.22
C ASP A 732 9.29 -2.10 34.84
N GLU A 733 10.59 -1.79 34.91
CA GLU A 733 11.13 -0.50 34.48
C GLU A 733 10.97 -0.31 32.97
N ALA A 734 11.36 -1.31 32.17
CA ALA A 734 11.24 -1.29 30.71
C ALA A 734 9.79 -1.13 30.28
N ALA A 735 8.86 -1.86 30.91
CA ALA A 735 7.43 -1.70 30.67
C ALA A 735 7.00 -0.25 30.93
N LEU A 736 7.39 0.37 32.05
CA LEU A 736 6.98 1.73 32.40
C LEU A 736 7.64 2.82 31.53
N VAL A 737 8.90 2.63 31.12
CA VAL A 737 9.61 3.54 30.22
C VAL A 737 9.00 3.51 28.81
N LEU A 738 8.63 2.33 28.31
CA LEU A 738 8.05 2.17 26.97
C LEU A 738 6.54 2.48 26.93
N ASN A 739 5.82 2.29 28.04
CA ASN A 739 4.37 2.50 28.11
C ASN A 739 3.99 3.99 28.05
N LEU A 740 2.96 4.32 27.28
CA LEU A 740 2.39 5.66 27.18
C LEU A 740 1.69 6.12 28.48
N CYS A 741 1.31 5.20 29.37
CA CYS A 741 0.57 5.47 30.62
C CYS A 741 1.21 4.80 31.86
N GLY A 742 2.03 5.55 32.60
CA GLY A 742 2.66 5.08 33.85
C GLY A 742 1.75 5.04 35.09
N ALA A 743 0.46 5.40 34.97
CA ALA A 743 -0.45 5.56 36.11
C ALA A 743 -0.81 4.24 36.82
N GLN A 744 -0.53 3.09 36.19
CA GLN A 744 -0.86 1.76 36.71
C GLN A 744 0.24 1.17 37.61
N CYS A 745 1.39 1.85 37.76
CA CYS A 745 2.46 1.40 38.66
C CYS A 745 2.11 1.69 40.12
N LEU A 746 2.05 0.62 40.93
CA LEU A 746 1.84 0.70 42.38
C LEU A 746 3.13 1.03 43.15
N ASP A 747 4.30 0.80 42.55
CA ASP A 747 5.58 1.22 43.12
C ASP A 747 5.83 2.71 42.82
N ILE A 748 5.71 3.53 43.86
CA ILE A 748 5.85 4.99 43.77
C ILE A 748 7.28 5.38 43.43
N VAL A 749 8.29 4.67 43.96
CA VAL A 749 9.71 5.01 43.77
C VAL A 749 10.11 4.73 42.32
N LEU A 750 9.73 3.55 41.82
CA LEU A 750 9.96 3.19 40.43
C LEU A 750 9.22 4.14 39.47
N ARG A 751 7.97 4.50 39.80
CA ARG A 751 7.17 5.43 39.00
C ARG A 751 7.79 6.82 38.91
N ASP A 752 8.26 7.37 40.03
CA ASP A 752 8.86 8.71 40.07
C ASP A 752 10.20 8.74 39.31
N MET A 753 11.03 7.70 39.47
CA MET A 753 12.26 7.53 38.69
C MET A 753 11.96 7.48 37.18
N VAL A 754 11.02 6.63 36.76
CA VAL A 754 10.64 6.47 35.35
C VAL A 754 9.98 7.74 34.79
N SER A 755 9.26 8.52 35.61
CA SER A 755 8.70 9.80 35.17
C SER A 755 9.79 10.78 34.70
N GLY A 756 10.92 10.85 35.42
CA GLY A 756 12.07 11.65 35.00
C GLY A 756 12.68 11.14 33.69
N ILE A 757 12.80 9.82 33.54
CA ILE A 757 13.29 9.17 32.31
C ILE A 757 12.40 9.49 31.11
N ARG A 758 11.08 9.38 31.28
CA ARG A 758 10.11 9.68 30.24
C ARG A 758 10.09 11.15 29.83
N SER A 759 10.19 12.05 30.80
CA SER A 759 10.24 13.49 30.50
C SER A 759 11.47 13.83 29.64
N GLU A 760 12.61 13.18 29.87
CA GLU A 760 13.79 13.38 29.02
C GLU A 760 13.67 12.72 27.64
N ILE A 761 13.13 11.50 27.55
CA ILE A 761 13.02 10.76 26.27
C ILE A 761 11.92 11.32 25.38
N TYR A 762 10.72 11.49 25.93
CA TYR A 762 9.52 11.86 25.17
C TYR A 762 9.21 13.34 25.23
N ARG A 763 9.94 14.11 26.05
CA ARG A 763 9.76 15.56 26.23
C ARG A 763 8.33 15.90 26.67
N GLU A 764 7.77 15.05 27.52
CA GLU A 764 6.50 15.31 28.22
C GLU A 764 6.77 16.32 29.34
N GLU A 765 6.03 17.45 29.34
CA GLU A 765 6.00 18.43 30.44
C GLU A 765 5.24 17.92 31.67
#